data_AF-A0A249SNL8-F1
#
_entry.id   AF-A0A249SNL8-F1
#
_cell.length_a   1.000
_cell.length_b   1.000
_cell.length_c   1.000
_cell.angle_alpha   90.00
_cell.angle_beta   90.00
_cell.angle_gamma   90.00
#
_symmetry.space_group_name_H-M   'P 1'
#
loop_
_entity.id
_entity.type
_entity.pdbx_description
1 polymer ?
#
loop_
_entity_poly.entity_id
_entity_poly.type
_entity_poly.pdbx_seq_one_letter_code
_entity_poly.pdbx_strand_id
1 'polypeptide(L)'
;MKKLLGILAATGIAASSASLVVACGSKENGAVDLSNALTGYIATNDTDEEEIISYLKETKGVKDLKSSEIAVVTTIATANTEGSVWIHASDKAKSVTGEIVLEIVKTPAVNLKTALKDVYFDKTPTVQEVISALRQVKGLKHLEAYEVEFDLEQINPGEINSVEVKATNSAKIVEGEGNIIVDLSLINLNELNVEGLTDKSTEEEVAAAINAAWKAANTESKKTITKDDVTIKQTTGKIGSKGSITVTAKEDSEKVIGQVTIETAALDAIDLSTALNGLKLETPSVSSENNGNGSTDPETGDALRENEVLALGDITIAGTPVRNQYKADAKNLEGKSNQDVIVDAFKEKNTGAIAEDATVVVKGITLDGAKIIVTPAADEATDVVYNVTYTGKNEVIIPSYEEQIISFLNKKYKGELSRELVTSDIKLEEIAKPQINKAGSVKVEATEDAKNAGLLINSKELATPALPKIELETVLSKEDLSNKALNDVVIEDIVAVINTNLNKVKEESENLSITKDDITFKQTLATSTKEGSIVVTAKDSANLITGTVTITIEKIEKVNLNIFNDAQGVFVDYKPKDGSTQESIQADVLAKLQTVKGLKKLTASDVDIKAVQSSPKLSKDASKYWDISIRANEKSELVKGSASMLIQEADIPTVTEETITNALNDAVQGKNFKDDAEAIAAVIAVEVEGVKSFKAEVKTDGNLVETANEEGATPETETKILKVTAEAAEGYQLAKTEFEVEVNIVKEAASDNKKDITGLTADDLSLEISNTTSQQDVLDALNTKFGLTEDTDKLVLDTDVTITINLATEGQAGKITIAVVDGSTKVKGTNVELTIPALHADTKKDITGLTAVDLSLEISNTTSQQDVLDALNTKFGLTEDTDKLVLDTDVTITINLATEGQAGKITIAVVDGSTKVKGTNVELTIPALHADTKKDITGLTAVDLSLEISNTTSQQDVLDALNTKFGLTEDTDKLVLDTDVTITINLATEGQAGKITIAVVDGSTKVKGTNVELTIPTLAEGQLFAFNLSNKYFN
;
A
#
# COMPACT_ATOMS: atom_id res chain seq x y z
N MET A 1 -39.12 -53.63 40.19
CA MET A 1 -40.50 -53.11 40.19
C MET A 1 -40.93 -52.86 38.75
N LYS A 2 -42.09 -53.41 38.32
CA LYS A 2 -43.05 -52.89 37.30
C LYS A 2 -42.43 -52.32 36.02
N LYS A 3 -42.58 -52.83 34.79
CA LYS A 3 -43.69 -53.40 33.99
C LYS A 3 -43.01 -53.95 32.72
N LEU A 4 -43.47 -54.98 32.02
CA LEU A 4 -44.53 -54.85 31.01
C LEU A 4 -44.95 -56.25 30.55
N LEU A 5 -46.26 -56.47 30.54
CA LEU A 5 -46.97 -57.66 30.09
C LEU A 5 -47.78 -57.22 28.85
N GLY A 6 -47.83 -58.02 27.80
CA GLY A 6 -48.87 -57.93 26.77
C GLY A 6 -48.45 -58.40 25.38
N ILE A 7 -49.31 -59.25 24.79
CA ILE A 7 -49.31 -59.81 23.43
C ILE A 7 -48.60 -61.18 23.34
N LEU A 8 -49.26 -62.31 23.03
CA LEU A 8 -50.69 -62.61 22.84
C LEU A 8 -50.89 -64.15 22.95
N ALA A 9 -52.01 -64.51 23.58
CA ALA A 9 -52.86 -65.71 23.39
C ALA A 9 -52.96 -66.21 21.92
N ALA A 10 -53.40 -67.43 21.57
CA ALA A 10 -53.76 -68.67 22.25
C ALA A 10 -54.12 -69.73 21.17
N THR A 11 -54.24 -70.98 21.64
CA THR A 11 -54.73 -72.25 21.03
C THR A 11 -53.58 -73.21 20.69
N GLY A 12 -53.48 -74.43 21.23
CA GLY A 12 -54.24 -75.17 22.24
C GLY A 12 -53.57 -76.54 22.49
N ILE A 13 -54.14 -77.32 23.40
CA ILE A 13 -53.94 -78.76 23.67
C ILE A 13 -52.94 -79.14 24.79
N ALA A 14 -53.55 -79.62 25.89
CA ALA A 14 -53.22 -80.70 26.82
C ALA A 14 -51.74 -80.97 27.23
N ALA A 15 -51.46 -81.00 28.53
CA ALA A 15 -51.65 -82.19 29.38
C ALA A 15 -51.14 -81.93 30.82
N SER A 16 -51.93 -82.47 31.75
CA SER A 16 -51.79 -82.63 33.21
C SER A 16 -50.44 -82.36 33.89
N SER A 17 -50.50 -81.48 34.90
CA SER A 17 -49.58 -81.41 36.02
C SER A 17 -50.09 -82.25 37.20
N ALA A 18 -49.20 -82.99 37.84
CA ALA A 18 -49.34 -83.44 39.22
C ALA A 18 -48.14 -82.89 40.00
N SER A 19 -48.45 -82.11 41.03
CA SER A 19 -47.53 -81.63 42.06
C SER A 19 -47.01 -82.79 42.90
N LEU A 20 -45.69 -82.89 43.05
CA LEU A 20 -45.06 -83.63 44.14
C LEU A 20 -44.14 -82.68 44.92
N VAL A 21 -44.48 -82.52 46.19
CA VAL A 21 -43.64 -81.95 47.25
C VAL A 21 -42.79 -83.08 47.82
N VAL A 22 -41.46 -82.95 47.91
CA VAL A 22 -40.66 -83.66 48.93
C VAL A 22 -39.43 -82.83 49.34
N ALA A 23 -39.41 -82.50 50.63
CA ALA A 23 -38.32 -82.29 51.59
C ALA A 23 -36.99 -81.62 51.17
N CYS A 24 -36.65 -80.55 51.93
CA CYS A 24 -35.31 -80.00 52.08
C CYS A 24 -34.29 -81.09 52.45
N GLY A 25 -33.40 -81.42 51.52
CA GLY A 25 -32.04 -81.88 51.83
C GLY A 25 -31.15 -80.66 52.06
N SER A 26 -30.30 -80.74 53.08
CA SER A 26 -29.20 -79.80 53.35
C SER A 26 -28.45 -79.47 52.06
N LYS A 27 -28.29 -78.18 51.73
CA LYS A 27 -27.29 -77.76 50.75
C LYS A 27 -25.91 -77.93 51.39
N GLU A 28 -25.38 -79.15 51.37
CA GLU A 28 -23.94 -79.33 51.42
C GLU A 28 -23.39 -78.73 50.11
N ASN A 29 -22.73 -77.58 50.20
CA ASN A 29 -21.72 -77.24 49.21
C ASN A 29 -20.54 -78.19 49.48
N GLY A 30 -20.65 -79.43 48.99
CA GLY A 30 -19.54 -80.37 48.99
C GLY A 30 -18.40 -79.80 48.16
N ALA A 31 -17.17 -79.92 48.67
CA ALA A 31 -15.98 -79.53 47.94
C ALA A 31 -15.91 -80.24 46.58
N VAL A 32 -15.41 -79.55 45.55
CA VAL A 32 -15.35 -80.07 44.18
C VAL A 32 -14.07 -80.88 43.97
N ASP A 33 -14.19 -82.10 43.44
CA ASP A 33 -13.04 -82.94 43.12
C ASP A 33 -12.22 -82.35 41.96
N LEU A 34 -10.90 -82.17 42.17
CA LEU A 34 -9.98 -81.61 41.18
C LEU A 34 -9.98 -82.37 39.85
N SER A 35 -10.14 -83.70 39.87
CA SER A 35 -10.15 -84.51 38.64
C SER A 35 -11.36 -84.20 37.75
N ASN A 36 -12.49 -83.86 38.37
CA ASN A 36 -13.69 -83.45 37.64
C ASN A 36 -13.63 -81.97 37.23
N ALA A 37 -13.07 -81.11 38.09
CA ALA A 37 -13.00 -79.68 37.84
C ALA A 37 -12.01 -79.30 36.72
N LEU A 38 -10.94 -80.08 36.55
CA LEU A 38 -9.91 -79.85 35.52
C LEU A 38 -10.07 -80.76 34.29
N THR A 39 -11.23 -81.42 34.15
CA THR A 39 -11.50 -82.26 32.99
C THR A 39 -11.48 -81.42 31.71
N GLY A 40 -10.54 -81.71 30.81
CA GLY A 40 -10.38 -81.03 29.53
C GLY A 40 -9.43 -79.83 29.55
N TYR A 41 -8.86 -79.47 30.69
CA TYR A 41 -7.75 -78.51 30.76
C TYR A 41 -6.47 -79.14 30.19
N ILE A 42 -5.75 -78.40 29.34
CA ILE A 42 -4.51 -78.85 28.70
C ILE A 42 -3.34 -78.12 29.35
N ALA A 43 -2.56 -78.83 30.16
CA ALA A 43 -1.39 -78.27 30.79
C ALA A 43 -0.21 -78.09 29.80
N THR A 44 0.56 -77.03 30.01
CA THR A 44 1.78 -76.73 29.24
C THR A 44 2.94 -76.42 30.20
N ASN A 45 4.15 -76.27 29.68
CA ASN A 45 5.29 -75.82 30.49
C ASN A 45 5.11 -74.41 31.07
N ASP A 46 4.18 -73.61 30.56
CA ASP A 46 3.92 -72.26 31.07
C ASP A 46 2.78 -72.22 32.11
N THR A 47 2.08 -73.34 32.32
CA THR A 47 0.96 -73.44 33.27
C THR A 47 1.44 -73.09 34.68
N ASP A 48 0.81 -72.10 35.30
CA ASP A 48 1.05 -71.72 36.70
C ASP A 48 -0.18 -71.90 37.60
N GLU A 49 0.06 -71.70 38.89
CA GLU A 49 -0.96 -71.79 39.92
C GLU A 49 -2.09 -70.77 39.71
N GLU A 50 -1.83 -69.57 39.21
CA GLU A 50 -2.85 -68.54 39.00
C GLU A 50 -3.80 -68.91 37.85
N GLU A 51 -3.27 -69.43 36.75
CA GLU A 51 -4.02 -69.93 35.60
C GLU A 51 -4.93 -71.09 36.02
N ILE A 52 -4.40 -72.03 36.81
CA ILE A 52 -5.17 -73.16 37.37
C ILE A 52 -6.28 -72.67 38.30
N ILE A 53 -6.00 -71.71 39.19
CA ILE A 53 -7.02 -71.14 40.09
C ILE A 53 -8.10 -70.41 39.30
N SER A 54 -7.71 -69.64 38.28
CA SER A 54 -8.63 -68.91 37.41
C SER A 54 -9.59 -69.88 36.71
N TYR A 55 -9.05 -70.95 36.12
CA TYR A 55 -9.83 -72.01 35.49
C TYR A 55 -10.76 -72.71 36.48
N LEU A 56 -10.27 -73.06 37.67
CA LEU A 56 -11.07 -73.71 38.72
C LEU A 56 -12.23 -72.82 39.18
N LYS A 57 -12.05 -71.50 39.26
CA LYS A 57 -13.11 -70.55 39.69
C LYS A 57 -14.30 -70.46 38.73
N GLU A 58 -14.13 -70.87 37.47
CA GLU A 58 -15.24 -71.00 36.52
C GLU A 58 -16.16 -72.18 36.87
N THR A 59 -15.65 -73.16 37.62
CA THR A 59 -16.43 -74.31 38.07
C THR A 59 -17.39 -73.91 39.19
N LYS A 60 -18.66 -74.31 39.03
CA LYS A 60 -19.72 -74.03 40.00
C LYS A 60 -19.37 -74.64 41.36
N GLY A 61 -19.17 -73.78 42.37
CA GLY A 61 -18.84 -74.19 43.75
C GLY A 61 -17.44 -73.78 44.21
N VAL A 62 -16.58 -73.27 43.31
CA VAL A 62 -15.14 -73.02 43.57
C VAL A 62 -14.76 -71.53 43.45
N LYS A 63 -15.74 -70.63 43.36
CA LYS A 63 -15.53 -69.19 43.10
C LYS A 63 -14.62 -68.49 44.13
N ASP A 64 -14.62 -68.96 45.37
CA ASP A 64 -13.88 -68.37 46.48
C ASP A 64 -12.51 -69.03 46.75
N LEU A 65 -12.01 -69.86 45.82
CA LEU A 65 -10.74 -70.58 45.95
C LEU A 65 -9.55 -69.63 46.12
N LYS A 66 -8.71 -69.93 47.12
CA LYS A 66 -7.46 -69.22 47.42
C LYS A 66 -6.24 -70.04 47.03
N SER A 67 -5.14 -69.37 46.71
CA SER A 67 -3.83 -70.00 46.43
C SER A 67 -3.37 -70.97 47.53
N SER A 68 -3.62 -70.64 48.79
CA SER A 68 -3.25 -71.53 49.91
C SER A 68 -4.08 -72.82 50.04
N GLU A 69 -5.15 -72.97 49.26
CA GLU A 69 -6.00 -74.17 49.24
C GLU A 69 -5.54 -75.22 48.21
N ILE A 70 -4.58 -74.90 47.35
CA ILE A 70 -3.99 -75.89 46.44
C ILE A 70 -2.47 -75.80 46.48
N ALA A 71 -1.81 -76.88 46.08
CA ALA A 71 -0.38 -76.89 45.77
C ALA A 71 -0.23 -77.32 44.32
N VAL A 72 0.53 -76.56 43.54
CA VAL A 72 0.82 -76.86 42.13
C VAL A 72 2.32 -77.11 42.00
N VAL A 73 2.67 -78.28 41.48
CA VAL A 73 4.06 -78.68 41.21
C VAL A 73 4.19 -79.06 39.74
N THR A 74 4.97 -78.28 39.00
CA THR A 74 5.23 -78.53 37.58
C THR A 74 6.56 -79.27 37.41
N THR A 75 6.50 -80.40 36.72
CA THR A 75 7.66 -81.08 36.13
C THR A 75 7.67 -80.75 34.64
N ILE A 76 8.71 -80.08 34.18
CA ILE A 76 8.79 -79.59 32.79
C ILE A 76 8.86 -80.73 31.77
N ALA A 77 8.14 -80.59 30.67
CA ALA A 77 8.32 -81.40 29.48
C ALA A 77 9.53 -80.89 28.67
N THR A 78 10.28 -81.82 28.07
CA THR A 78 11.40 -81.52 27.15
C THR A 78 11.19 -82.27 25.84
N ALA A 79 12.09 -82.09 24.88
CA ALA A 79 12.04 -82.81 23.60
C ALA A 79 12.08 -84.35 23.79
N ASN A 80 12.68 -84.82 24.89
CA ASN A 80 12.90 -86.24 25.14
C ASN A 80 12.00 -86.83 26.24
N THR A 81 11.48 -85.99 27.13
CA THR A 81 10.78 -86.40 28.35
C THR A 81 9.43 -85.70 28.48
N GLU A 82 8.36 -86.45 28.76
CA GLU A 82 7.05 -85.88 29.10
C GLU A 82 7.13 -85.14 30.45
N GLY A 83 6.34 -84.08 30.57
CA GLY A 83 6.20 -83.31 31.81
C GLY A 83 4.88 -83.62 32.50
N SER A 84 4.65 -82.96 33.63
CA SER A 84 3.37 -83.06 34.34
C SER A 84 3.13 -81.86 35.23
N VAL A 85 1.88 -81.44 35.39
CA VAL A 85 1.45 -80.54 36.46
C VAL A 85 0.69 -81.37 37.50
N TRP A 86 1.27 -81.52 38.68
CA TRP A 86 0.60 -82.12 39.81
C TRP A 86 -0.12 -81.04 40.62
N ILE A 87 -1.42 -81.23 40.83
CA ILE A 87 -2.29 -80.29 41.53
C ILE A 87 -2.93 -81.04 42.69
N HIS A 88 -2.72 -80.55 43.90
CA HIS A 88 -3.16 -81.18 45.13
C HIS A 88 -3.97 -80.20 45.97
N ALA A 89 -5.17 -80.60 46.39
CA ALA A 89 -5.96 -79.82 47.34
C ALA A 89 -5.29 -79.90 48.72
N SER A 90 -4.91 -78.75 49.30
CA SER A 90 -4.24 -78.73 50.59
C SER A 90 -5.17 -79.13 51.74
N ASP A 91 -4.62 -79.48 52.90
CA ASP A 91 -5.42 -79.77 54.12
C ASP A 91 -6.28 -78.57 54.59
N LYS A 92 -6.04 -77.38 54.03
CA LYS A 92 -6.79 -76.15 54.31
C LYS A 92 -7.91 -75.90 53.30
N ALA A 93 -7.99 -76.70 52.24
CA ALA A 93 -8.97 -76.57 51.17
C ALA A 93 -10.39 -76.81 51.69
N LYS A 94 -11.28 -75.87 51.41
CA LYS A 94 -12.73 -75.95 51.71
C LYS A 94 -13.55 -76.11 50.44
N SER A 95 -13.03 -75.61 49.33
CA SER A 95 -13.76 -75.52 48.06
C SER A 95 -13.42 -76.65 47.09
N VAL A 96 -12.27 -77.31 47.27
CA VAL A 96 -11.76 -78.38 46.40
C VAL A 96 -11.22 -79.57 47.20
N THR A 97 -11.25 -80.76 46.61
CA THR A 97 -10.70 -82.01 47.19
C THR A 97 -9.96 -82.84 46.16
N GLY A 98 -9.10 -83.74 46.62
CA GLY A 98 -8.40 -84.71 45.78
C GLY A 98 -7.08 -84.21 45.22
N GLU A 99 -6.54 -84.95 44.26
CA GLU A 99 -5.33 -84.62 43.52
C GLU A 99 -5.48 -85.04 42.06
N ILE A 100 -4.77 -84.38 41.16
CA ILE A 100 -4.68 -84.75 39.75
C ILE A 100 -3.26 -84.50 39.23
N VAL A 101 -2.81 -85.39 38.36
CA VAL A 101 -1.61 -85.20 37.54
C VAL A 101 -2.08 -84.95 36.11
N LEU A 102 -1.82 -83.75 35.60
CA LEU A 102 -2.06 -83.39 34.21
C LEU A 102 -0.78 -83.65 33.43
N GLU A 103 -0.82 -84.51 32.43
CA GLU A 103 0.33 -84.81 31.58
C GLU A 103 0.62 -83.63 30.63
N ILE A 104 1.89 -83.25 30.55
CA ILE A 104 2.38 -82.30 29.54
C ILE A 104 3.09 -83.12 28.47
N VAL A 105 2.57 -83.11 27.25
CA VAL A 105 3.19 -83.81 26.12
C VAL A 105 4.61 -83.31 25.85
N LYS A 106 5.47 -84.17 25.30
CA LYS A 106 6.84 -83.79 24.90
C LYS A 106 6.81 -82.52 24.05
N THR A 107 7.58 -81.53 24.49
CA THR A 107 7.60 -80.20 23.88
C THR A 107 8.99 -79.94 23.30
N PRO A 108 9.11 -79.55 22.02
CA PRO A 108 10.42 -79.21 21.45
C PRO A 108 11.05 -78.04 22.19
N ALA A 109 12.39 -77.96 22.18
CA ALA A 109 13.10 -76.81 22.72
C ALA A 109 12.69 -75.53 21.98
N VAL A 110 12.60 -74.42 22.71
CA VAL A 110 12.27 -73.11 22.16
C VAL A 110 13.49 -72.56 21.43
N ASN A 111 13.32 -72.28 20.14
CA ASN A 111 14.38 -71.75 19.30
C ASN A 111 14.58 -70.24 19.55
N LEU A 112 15.73 -69.87 20.14
CA LEU A 112 16.01 -68.50 20.57
C LEU A 112 15.94 -67.49 19.43
N LYS A 113 16.36 -67.84 18.21
CA LYS A 113 16.27 -66.96 17.03
C LYS A 113 14.85 -66.48 16.74
N THR A 114 13.87 -67.34 16.98
CA THR A 114 12.45 -67.01 16.75
C THR A 114 11.79 -66.42 17.98
N ALA A 115 12.21 -66.84 19.17
CA ALA A 115 11.57 -66.52 20.43
C ALA A 115 11.97 -65.13 20.97
N LEU A 116 13.17 -64.64 20.65
CA LEU A 116 13.72 -63.40 21.21
C LEU A 116 13.41 -62.13 20.41
N LYS A 117 12.71 -62.24 19.28
CA LYS A 117 12.41 -61.08 18.39
C LYS A 117 11.72 -59.92 19.10
N ASP A 118 11.00 -60.19 20.18
CA ASP A 118 10.23 -59.19 20.92
C ASP A 118 10.83 -58.78 22.27
N VAL A 119 11.94 -59.39 22.69
CA VAL A 119 12.61 -59.05 23.95
C VAL A 119 13.42 -57.76 23.75
N TYR A 120 13.01 -56.72 24.45
CA TYR A 120 13.47 -55.34 24.23
C TYR A 120 13.65 -54.60 25.57
N PHE A 121 14.72 -53.82 25.65
CA PHE A 121 15.03 -52.96 26.79
C PHE A 121 15.31 -51.53 26.32
N ASP A 122 14.73 -50.54 27.00
CA ASP A 122 14.90 -49.10 26.73
C ASP A 122 15.96 -48.43 27.64
N LYS A 123 16.56 -49.23 28.53
CA LYS A 123 17.63 -48.88 29.46
C LYS A 123 18.58 -50.06 29.60
N THR A 124 19.78 -49.84 30.15
CA THR A 124 20.76 -50.92 30.36
C THR A 124 20.20 -51.95 31.33
N PRO A 125 19.94 -53.20 30.89
CA PRO A 125 19.37 -54.20 31.77
C PRO A 125 20.45 -54.82 32.65
N THR A 126 20.05 -55.27 33.82
CA THR A 126 20.83 -56.21 34.64
C THR A 126 20.68 -57.63 34.13
N VAL A 127 21.63 -58.51 34.46
CA VAL A 127 21.54 -59.96 34.18
C VAL A 127 20.19 -60.55 34.64
N GLN A 128 19.70 -60.12 35.80
CA GLN A 128 18.43 -60.60 36.36
C GLN A 128 17.21 -60.11 35.57
N GLU A 129 17.24 -58.87 35.07
CA GLU A 129 16.17 -58.32 34.20
C GLU A 129 16.12 -59.06 32.87
N VAL A 130 17.28 -59.40 32.27
CA VAL A 130 17.34 -60.23 31.04
C VAL A 130 16.71 -61.59 31.29
N ILE A 131 17.13 -62.33 32.32
CA ILE A 131 16.57 -63.64 32.65
C ILE A 131 15.05 -63.55 32.93
N SER A 132 14.62 -62.51 33.64
CA SER A 132 13.20 -62.31 33.94
C SER A 132 12.37 -62.05 32.69
N ALA A 133 12.88 -61.28 31.73
CA ALA A 133 12.23 -61.04 30.45
C ALA A 133 12.18 -62.31 29.58
N LEU A 134 13.28 -63.08 29.55
CA LEU A 134 13.30 -64.37 28.86
C LEU A 134 12.23 -65.32 29.38
N ARG A 135 11.99 -65.34 30.70
CA ARG A 135 10.93 -66.16 31.33
C ARG A 135 9.51 -65.75 30.98
N GLN A 136 9.31 -64.54 30.46
CA GLN A 136 8.00 -64.10 29.94
C GLN A 136 7.74 -64.58 28.52
N VAL A 137 8.77 -65.06 27.81
CA VAL A 137 8.62 -65.65 26.48
C VAL A 137 7.94 -67.01 26.62
N LYS A 138 6.92 -67.25 25.80
CA LYS A 138 6.16 -68.49 25.80
C LYS A 138 7.09 -69.71 25.66
N GLY A 139 6.96 -70.66 26.59
CA GLY A 139 7.75 -71.88 26.71
C GLY A 139 9.00 -71.74 27.58
N LEU A 140 9.34 -70.54 28.07
CA LEU A 140 10.56 -70.25 28.82
C LEU A 140 10.33 -69.94 30.30
N LYS A 141 9.12 -70.11 30.82
CA LYS A 141 8.78 -69.77 32.22
C LYS A 141 9.72 -70.39 33.25
N HIS A 142 10.13 -71.63 33.00
CA HIS A 142 11.04 -72.41 33.85
C HIS A 142 12.51 -72.33 33.42
N LEU A 143 12.90 -71.35 32.60
CA LEU A 143 14.28 -71.15 32.17
C LEU A 143 15.18 -70.92 33.38
N GLU A 144 16.25 -71.70 33.49
CA GLU A 144 17.29 -71.49 34.47
C GLU A 144 18.41 -70.61 33.91
N ALA A 145 19.01 -69.77 34.76
CA ALA A 145 20.01 -68.80 34.32
C ALA A 145 21.24 -69.42 33.64
N TYR A 146 21.61 -70.66 33.99
CA TYR A 146 22.74 -71.39 33.39
C TYR A 146 22.41 -72.02 32.02
N GLU A 147 21.15 -72.04 31.59
CA GLU A 147 20.75 -72.58 30.28
C GLU A 147 21.02 -71.61 29.14
N VAL A 148 21.32 -70.34 29.45
CA VAL A 148 21.68 -69.31 28.47
C VAL A 148 22.95 -68.57 28.85
N GLU A 149 23.66 -68.05 27.86
CA GLU A 149 24.86 -67.22 28.00
C GLU A 149 24.70 -65.95 27.16
N PHE A 150 25.10 -64.80 27.71
CA PHE A 150 25.07 -63.49 27.07
C PHE A 150 26.07 -62.53 27.74
N ASP A 151 26.51 -61.50 27.02
CA ASP A 151 27.49 -60.52 27.48
C ASP A 151 26.90 -59.10 27.41
N LEU A 152 26.82 -58.42 28.56
CA LEU A 152 26.30 -57.06 28.68
C LEU A 152 27.42 -56.00 28.69
N GLU A 153 28.69 -56.40 28.73
CA GLU A 153 29.83 -55.45 28.75
C GLU A 153 30.05 -54.78 27.38
N GLN A 154 29.46 -55.36 26.31
CA GLN A 154 29.57 -54.86 24.94
C GLN A 154 28.50 -53.81 24.60
N ILE A 155 27.71 -53.36 25.57
CA ILE A 155 26.66 -52.36 25.35
C ILE A 155 27.30 -50.97 25.27
N ASN A 156 27.20 -50.34 24.11
CA ASN A 156 27.61 -48.96 23.89
C ASN A 156 26.51 -47.98 24.33
N PRO A 157 26.81 -46.99 25.19
CA PRO A 157 25.89 -45.90 25.50
C PRO A 157 25.56 -45.11 24.24
N GLY A 158 24.29 -44.72 24.06
CA GLY A 158 23.84 -43.88 22.95
C GLY A 158 23.53 -44.63 21.64
N GLU A 159 23.67 -45.96 21.61
CA GLU A 159 23.43 -46.79 20.41
C GLU A 159 22.31 -47.82 20.62
N ILE A 160 21.78 -48.36 19.51
CA ILE A 160 20.93 -49.55 19.53
C ILE A 160 21.86 -50.77 19.52
N ASN A 161 21.83 -51.54 20.61
CA ASN A 161 22.71 -52.68 20.82
C ASN A 161 21.93 -53.99 20.59
N SER A 162 22.52 -54.89 19.82
CA SER A 162 22.03 -56.26 19.67
C SER A 162 22.89 -57.18 20.54
N VAL A 163 22.32 -57.66 21.65
CA VAL A 163 23.02 -58.59 22.56
C VAL A 163 22.65 -60.01 22.21
N GLU A 164 23.66 -60.82 21.88
CA GLU A 164 23.49 -62.22 21.53
C GLU A 164 23.26 -63.08 22.79
N VAL A 165 22.22 -63.91 22.74
CA VAL A 165 21.85 -64.89 23.75
C VAL A 165 21.97 -66.29 23.17
N LYS A 166 22.84 -67.11 23.74
CA LYS A 166 23.14 -68.47 23.29
C LYS A 166 22.62 -69.51 24.27
N ALA A 167 21.99 -70.55 23.76
CA ALA A 167 21.69 -71.74 24.56
C ALA A 167 23.00 -72.46 24.93
N THR A 168 23.17 -72.81 26.21
CA THR A 168 24.35 -73.54 26.67
C THR A 168 24.22 -75.04 26.35
N ASN A 169 25.34 -75.78 26.41
CA ASN A 169 25.33 -77.24 26.22
C ASN A 169 24.50 -77.99 27.28
N SER A 170 24.14 -77.33 28.38
CA SER A 170 23.27 -77.85 29.44
C SER A 170 21.80 -77.47 29.30
N ALA A 171 21.43 -76.69 28.29
CA ALA A 171 20.06 -76.27 28.05
C ALA A 171 19.12 -77.45 27.74
N LYS A 172 17.95 -77.45 28.36
CA LYS A 172 16.93 -78.49 28.21
C LYS A 172 15.69 -77.99 27.48
N ILE A 173 15.38 -76.70 27.62
CA ILE A 173 14.16 -76.09 27.08
C ILE A 173 14.42 -75.01 26.02
N VAL A 174 15.69 -74.63 25.79
CA VAL A 174 16.10 -73.67 24.75
C VAL A 174 17.13 -74.27 23.81
N GLU A 175 17.13 -73.81 22.56
CA GLU A 175 18.13 -74.17 21.56
C GLU A 175 18.51 -72.98 20.66
N GLY A 176 19.70 -73.08 20.07
CA GLY A 176 20.22 -72.09 19.12
C GLY A 176 20.73 -70.81 19.76
N GLU A 177 20.77 -69.76 18.96
CA GLU A 177 21.17 -68.40 19.34
C GLU A 177 20.15 -67.40 18.81
N GLY A 178 19.93 -66.32 19.55
CA GLY A 178 19.06 -65.22 19.17
C GLY A 178 19.54 -63.92 19.81
N ASN A 179 18.96 -62.80 19.42
CA ASN A 179 19.37 -61.50 19.94
C ASN A 179 18.25 -60.86 20.74
N ILE A 180 18.61 -60.22 21.83
CA ILE A 180 17.77 -59.21 22.50
C ILE A 180 18.21 -57.83 22.04
N ILE A 181 17.28 -56.89 22.01
CA ILE A 181 17.58 -55.49 21.64
C ILE A 181 17.65 -54.63 22.90
N VAL A 182 18.74 -53.89 23.05
CA VAL A 182 18.92 -52.86 24.10
C VAL A 182 19.08 -51.52 23.41
N ASP A 183 18.04 -50.70 23.44
CA ASP A 183 18.03 -49.40 22.80
C ASP A 183 18.38 -48.29 23.80
N LEU A 184 19.65 -47.88 23.78
CA LEU A 184 20.16 -46.73 24.54
C LEU A 184 20.28 -45.46 23.68
N SER A 185 19.81 -45.52 22.43
CA SER A 185 19.87 -44.38 21.52
C SER A 185 18.92 -43.27 21.96
N LEU A 186 19.29 -42.02 21.70
CA LEU A 186 18.41 -40.88 21.88
C LEU A 186 17.77 -40.56 20.53
N ILE A 187 16.47 -40.25 20.55
CA ILE A 187 15.78 -39.75 19.37
C ILE A 187 16.33 -38.35 19.10
N ASN A 188 17.23 -38.21 18.12
CA ASN A 188 17.77 -36.92 17.73
C ASN A 188 16.85 -36.26 16.70
N LEU A 189 16.08 -35.26 17.13
CA LEU A 189 15.16 -34.53 16.26
C LEU A 189 15.89 -33.86 15.07
N ASN A 190 17.15 -33.46 15.25
CA ASN A 190 17.94 -32.80 14.20
C ASN A 190 18.22 -33.69 12.99
N GLU A 191 18.14 -35.02 13.17
CA GLU A 191 18.49 -36.01 12.14
C GLU A 191 17.26 -36.64 11.47
N LEU A 192 16.04 -36.23 11.87
CA LEU A 192 14.81 -36.80 11.36
C LEU A 192 14.25 -36.01 10.20
N ASN A 193 13.95 -36.72 9.10
CA ASN A 193 13.14 -36.17 8.02
C ASN A 193 11.65 -36.43 8.31
N VAL A 194 10.95 -35.40 8.78
CA VAL A 194 9.52 -35.47 9.11
C VAL A 194 8.73 -34.73 8.03
N GLU A 195 7.87 -35.47 7.31
CA GLU A 195 7.06 -34.95 6.21
C GLU A 195 5.56 -35.12 6.48
N GLY A 196 4.74 -34.42 5.70
CA GLY A 196 3.27 -34.61 5.67
C GLY A 196 2.50 -33.89 6.78
N LEU A 197 3.15 -33.03 7.55
CA LEU A 197 2.49 -32.20 8.56
C LEU A 197 2.02 -30.87 7.97
N THR A 198 0.93 -30.34 8.53
CA THR A 198 0.34 -29.04 8.17
C THR A 198 0.26 -28.17 9.41
N ASP A 199 0.07 -26.86 9.23
CA ASP A 199 -0.16 -25.91 10.31
C ASP A 199 -1.42 -26.21 11.16
N LYS A 200 -2.26 -27.14 10.71
CA LYS A 200 -3.44 -27.65 11.42
C LYS A 200 -3.22 -28.99 12.10
N SER A 201 -2.02 -29.56 11.99
CA SER A 201 -1.73 -30.87 12.56
C SER A 201 -1.83 -30.84 14.09
N THR A 202 -2.46 -31.84 14.69
CA THR A 202 -2.57 -31.92 16.15
C THR A 202 -1.26 -32.35 16.79
N GLU A 203 -1.09 -32.14 18.10
CA GLU A 203 0.08 -32.63 18.83
C GLU A 203 0.27 -34.14 18.67
N GLU A 204 -0.83 -34.91 18.63
CA GLU A 204 -0.81 -36.34 18.38
C GLU A 204 -0.35 -36.69 16.96
N GLU A 205 -0.76 -35.92 15.94
CA GLU A 205 -0.33 -36.13 14.56
C GLU A 205 1.16 -35.80 14.39
N VAL A 206 1.65 -34.75 15.05
CA VAL A 206 3.07 -34.39 15.08
C VAL A 206 3.90 -35.49 15.77
N ALA A 207 3.47 -35.97 16.93
CA ALA A 207 4.15 -37.06 17.63
C ALA A 207 4.12 -38.37 16.82
N ALA A 208 3.01 -38.67 16.13
CA ALA A 208 2.90 -39.83 15.25
C ALA A 208 3.85 -39.74 14.06
N ALA A 209 3.98 -38.57 13.43
CA ALA A 209 4.89 -38.34 12.32
C ALA A 209 6.36 -38.48 12.73
N ILE A 210 6.75 -37.94 13.89
CA ILE A 210 8.11 -38.11 14.44
C ILE A 210 8.38 -39.58 14.75
N ASN A 211 7.45 -40.27 15.41
CA ASN A 211 7.59 -41.70 15.70
C ASN A 211 7.68 -42.55 14.42
N ALA A 212 6.99 -42.16 13.35
CA ALA A 212 7.08 -42.82 12.05
C ALA A 212 8.45 -42.57 11.38
N ALA A 213 8.94 -41.33 11.39
CA ALA A 213 10.26 -40.97 10.88
C ALA A 213 11.38 -41.71 11.64
N TRP A 214 11.27 -41.76 12.97
CA TRP A 214 12.22 -42.49 13.82
C TRP A 214 12.23 -43.98 13.50
N LYS A 215 11.06 -44.63 13.40
CA LYS A 215 10.97 -46.06 13.03
C LYS A 215 11.48 -46.35 11.62
N ALA A 216 11.33 -45.42 10.70
CA ALA A 216 11.85 -45.55 9.35
C ALA A 216 13.38 -45.49 9.32
N ALA A 217 13.98 -44.62 10.14
CA ALA A 217 15.43 -44.49 10.28
C ALA A 217 16.04 -45.62 11.14
N ASN A 218 15.29 -46.13 12.13
CA ASN A 218 15.76 -47.07 13.15
C ASN A 218 14.78 -48.25 13.29
N THR A 219 14.83 -49.19 12.33
CA THR A 219 13.87 -50.31 12.23
C THR A 219 13.86 -51.25 13.44
N GLU A 220 14.93 -51.27 14.24
CA GLU A 220 15.08 -52.12 15.43
C GLU A 220 14.64 -51.41 16.72
N SER A 221 14.49 -50.08 16.69
CA SER A 221 14.04 -49.31 17.85
C SER A 221 12.54 -49.48 18.09
N LYS A 222 12.15 -49.67 19.35
CA LYS A 222 10.76 -49.58 19.81
C LYS A 222 10.51 -48.31 20.63
N LYS A 223 11.49 -47.39 20.73
CA LYS A 223 11.30 -46.10 21.40
C LYS A 223 10.25 -45.29 20.66
N THR A 224 9.46 -44.57 21.46
CA THR A 224 8.46 -43.62 20.99
C THR A 224 8.50 -42.40 21.88
N ILE A 225 8.35 -41.23 21.27
CA ILE A 225 8.08 -40.00 22.01
C ILE A 225 6.59 -39.89 22.33
N THR A 226 6.30 -39.19 23.41
CA THR A 226 4.98 -38.73 23.84
C THR A 226 4.98 -37.21 23.91
N LYS A 227 3.81 -36.60 24.15
CA LYS A 227 3.69 -35.15 24.40
C LYS A 227 4.50 -34.70 25.63
N ASP A 228 4.80 -35.62 26.54
CA ASP A 228 5.54 -35.32 27.75
C ASP A 228 7.04 -35.15 27.46
N ASP A 229 7.54 -35.63 26.31
CA ASP A 229 8.95 -35.59 25.92
C ASP A 229 9.36 -34.33 25.11
N VAL A 230 8.38 -33.64 24.48
CA VAL A 230 8.64 -32.53 23.55
C VAL A 230 7.75 -31.32 23.82
N THR A 231 8.18 -30.15 23.37
CA THR A 231 7.38 -28.93 23.26
C THR A 231 7.13 -28.63 21.79
N ILE A 232 5.88 -28.34 21.42
CA ILE A 232 5.47 -28.06 20.05
C ILE A 232 5.07 -26.59 19.96
N LYS A 233 5.71 -25.85 19.05
CA LYS A 233 5.36 -24.48 18.69
C LYS A 233 4.91 -24.44 17.24
N GLN A 234 3.68 -23.97 17.02
CA GLN A 234 3.11 -23.85 15.69
C GLN A 234 3.02 -22.38 15.28
N THR A 235 3.44 -22.11 14.05
CA THR A 235 3.28 -20.83 13.39
C THR A 235 2.47 -21.07 12.13
N THR A 236 1.25 -20.52 12.07
CA THR A 236 0.40 -20.60 10.88
C THR A 236 1.08 -19.91 9.70
N GLY A 237 0.97 -20.50 8.51
CA GLY A 237 1.40 -19.84 7.29
C GLY A 237 0.62 -18.55 7.04
N LYS A 238 1.27 -17.57 6.43
CA LYS A 238 0.65 -16.33 5.98
C LYS A 238 0.72 -16.25 4.47
N ILE A 239 -0.06 -15.35 3.88
CA ILE A 239 0.05 -15.05 2.45
C ILE A 239 1.46 -14.50 2.21
N GLY A 240 2.21 -15.16 1.33
CA GLY A 240 3.61 -14.83 1.01
C GLY A 240 4.67 -15.32 2.02
N SER A 241 4.32 -16.08 3.06
CA SER A 241 5.32 -16.72 3.92
C SER A 241 4.83 -18.06 4.48
N LYS A 242 5.67 -19.09 4.38
CA LYS A 242 5.38 -20.43 4.92
C LYS A 242 5.15 -20.39 6.43
N GLY A 243 4.34 -21.32 6.93
CA GLY A 243 4.22 -21.57 8.36
C GLY A 243 5.35 -22.49 8.83
N SER A 244 5.34 -22.81 10.12
CA SER A 244 6.28 -23.77 10.68
C SER A 244 5.70 -24.53 11.87
N ILE A 245 6.18 -25.75 12.05
CA ILE A 245 6.01 -26.52 13.29
C ILE A 245 7.41 -26.76 13.83
N THR A 246 7.72 -26.15 14.97
CA THR A 246 8.96 -26.40 15.69
C THR A 246 8.67 -27.38 16.82
N VAL A 247 9.39 -28.50 16.84
CA VAL A 247 9.34 -29.49 17.90
C VAL A 247 10.69 -29.50 18.59
N THR A 248 10.70 -29.19 19.88
CA THR A 248 11.92 -29.11 20.70
C THR A 248 11.85 -30.16 21.80
N ALA A 249 12.92 -30.92 21.98
CA ALA A 249 13.05 -31.81 23.14
C ALA A 249 13.01 -31.01 24.44
N LYS A 250 12.30 -31.51 25.46
CA LYS A 250 12.35 -30.90 26.79
C LYS A 250 13.67 -31.24 27.48
N GLU A 251 14.18 -30.34 28.32
CA GLU A 251 15.44 -30.53 29.04
C GLU A 251 15.46 -31.76 29.95
N ASP A 252 14.30 -32.17 30.48
CA ASP A 252 14.15 -33.32 31.36
C ASP A 252 13.87 -34.63 30.61
N SER A 253 13.85 -34.62 29.26
CA SER A 253 13.62 -35.85 28.52
C SER A 253 14.88 -36.73 28.45
N GLU A 254 14.75 -37.96 28.95
CA GLU A 254 15.78 -39.00 28.83
C GLU A 254 15.73 -39.75 27.48
N LYS A 255 14.79 -39.39 26.58
CA LYS A 255 14.49 -40.15 25.35
C LYS A 255 14.76 -39.40 24.06
N VAL A 256 14.59 -38.08 24.05
CA VAL A 256 14.66 -37.25 22.84
C VAL A 256 15.58 -36.06 23.09
N ILE A 257 16.34 -35.67 22.07
CA ILE A 257 17.22 -34.51 22.09
C ILE A 257 17.08 -33.70 20.79
N GLY A 258 17.53 -32.45 20.83
CA GLY A 258 17.56 -31.58 19.66
C GLY A 258 16.23 -30.89 19.37
N GLN A 259 16.12 -30.38 18.14
CA GLN A 259 14.97 -29.64 17.64
C GLN A 259 14.80 -29.88 16.14
N VAL A 260 13.55 -30.02 15.70
CA VAL A 260 13.20 -30.04 14.28
C VAL A 260 12.23 -28.93 13.98
N THR A 261 12.48 -28.19 12.89
CA THR A 261 11.53 -27.21 12.35
C THR A 261 11.06 -27.71 11.00
N ILE A 262 9.76 -27.98 10.89
CA ILE A 262 9.10 -28.42 9.66
C ILE A 262 8.40 -27.21 9.06
N GLU A 263 8.76 -26.84 7.83
CA GLU A 263 8.04 -25.81 7.09
C GLU A 263 6.66 -26.34 6.65
N THR A 264 5.61 -25.55 6.89
CA THR A 264 4.25 -25.83 6.42
C THR A 264 3.89 -24.88 5.27
N ALA A 265 2.86 -25.23 4.48
CA ALA A 265 2.47 -24.44 3.31
C ALA A 265 2.10 -22.99 3.69
N ALA A 266 2.42 -22.04 2.81
CA ALA A 266 1.88 -20.68 2.88
C ALA A 266 0.38 -20.68 2.53
N LEU A 267 -0.34 -19.64 2.95
CA LEU A 267 -1.69 -19.38 2.43
C LEU A 267 -1.62 -18.97 0.96
N ASP A 268 -2.69 -19.25 0.21
CA ASP A 268 -2.79 -18.89 -1.20
C ASP A 268 -2.68 -17.38 -1.42
N ALA A 269 -2.03 -16.97 -2.51
CA ALA A 269 -1.88 -15.57 -2.90
C ALA A 269 -3.24 -14.89 -3.11
N ILE A 270 -3.30 -13.57 -2.87
CA ILE A 270 -4.51 -12.78 -3.09
C ILE A 270 -4.76 -12.62 -4.59
N ASP A 271 -5.85 -13.20 -5.07
CA ASP A 271 -6.33 -12.98 -6.43
C ASP A 271 -7.03 -11.62 -6.56
N LEU A 272 -6.37 -10.65 -7.20
CA LEU A 272 -6.88 -9.29 -7.39
C LEU A 272 -8.22 -9.25 -8.14
N SER A 273 -8.46 -10.22 -9.03
CA SER A 273 -9.70 -10.28 -9.81
C SER A 273 -10.94 -10.53 -8.94
N THR A 274 -10.73 -11.23 -7.82
CA THR A 274 -11.74 -11.59 -6.83
C THR A 274 -11.71 -10.67 -5.62
N ALA A 275 -10.51 -10.33 -5.15
CA ALA A 275 -10.27 -9.54 -3.95
C ALA A 275 -10.86 -8.13 -4.07
N LEU A 276 -10.71 -7.49 -5.23
CA LEU A 276 -11.18 -6.12 -5.47
C LEU A 276 -12.67 -6.03 -5.85
N ASN A 277 -13.39 -7.15 -5.86
CA ASN A 277 -14.84 -7.10 -6.10
C ASN A 277 -15.55 -6.31 -5.00
N GLY A 278 -16.33 -5.31 -5.42
CA GLY A 278 -17.06 -4.41 -4.53
C GLY A 278 -16.30 -3.15 -4.14
N LEU A 279 -15.02 -3.00 -4.51
CA LEU A 279 -14.30 -1.74 -4.35
C LEU A 279 -14.88 -0.69 -5.29
N LYS A 280 -15.20 0.49 -4.76
CA LYS A 280 -15.57 1.69 -5.51
C LYS A 280 -14.51 2.75 -5.24
N LEU A 281 -13.87 3.24 -6.29
CA LEU A 281 -12.89 4.30 -6.19
C LEU A 281 -13.58 5.66 -6.09
N GLU A 282 -13.02 6.55 -5.27
CA GLU A 282 -13.43 7.94 -5.14
C GLU A 282 -12.41 8.86 -5.79
N THR A 283 -12.86 9.95 -6.41
CA THR A 283 -11.98 10.87 -7.14
C THR A 283 -11.02 11.52 -6.15
N PRO A 284 -9.69 11.37 -6.32
CA PRO A 284 -8.72 12.05 -5.47
C PRO A 284 -8.98 13.55 -5.52
N SER A 285 -9.15 14.17 -4.36
CA SER A 285 -9.46 15.60 -4.26
C SER A 285 -9.04 16.13 -2.90
N VAL A 286 -8.74 17.43 -2.90
CA VAL A 286 -8.58 18.23 -1.69
C VAL A 286 -9.77 19.17 -1.66
N SER A 287 -10.76 18.89 -0.82
CA SER A 287 -11.94 19.76 -0.70
C SER A 287 -11.91 20.52 0.61
N SER A 288 -11.99 21.85 0.54
CA SER A 288 -12.20 22.72 1.68
C SER A 288 -13.71 22.80 1.99
N GLU A 289 -14.20 22.10 3.01
CA GLU A 289 -15.55 22.35 3.51
C GLU A 289 -15.56 23.61 4.40
N ASN A 290 -16.60 24.43 4.26
CA ASN A 290 -16.76 25.69 4.99
C ASN A 290 -17.89 25.56 6.04
N ASN A 291 -17.49 25.71 7.31
CA ASN A 291 -18.23 26.16 8.51
C ASN A 291 -19.51 25.44 8.97
N GLY A 292 -19.33 24.57 9.97
CA GLY A 292 -20.37 24.22 10.95
C GLY A 292 -20.22 25.03 12.24
N ASN A 293 -21.18 25.92 12.50
CA ASN A 293 -21.33 26.66 13.76
C ASN A 293 -21.82 25.72 14.88
N GLY A 294 -21.05 25.50 15.95
CA GLY A 294 -21.51 24.67 17.06
C GLY A 294 -20.62 24.60 18.30
N SER A 295 -21.12 25.17 19.40
CA SER A 295 -20.76 24.96 20.82
C SER A 295 -19.50 25.62 21.37
N THR A 296 -19.63 26.22 22.56
CA THR A 296 -18.61 26.99 23.28
C THR A 296 -17.92 26.17 24.39
N ASP A 297 -17.86 24.84 24.28
CA ASP A 297 -17.35 23.99 25.37
C ASP A 297 -16.35 22.91 24.88
N PRO A 298 -15.04 23.07 25.17
CA PRO A 298 -13.98 22.16 24.72
C PRO A 298 -13.88 20.84 25.50
N GLU A 299 -14.78 20.52 26.42
CA GLU A 299 -14.73 19.25 27.19
C GLU A 299 -15.25 18.01 26.44
N THR A 300 -15.87 18.15 25.25
CA THR A 300 -16.54 17.02 24.57
C THR A 300 -16.26 16.87 23.06
N GLY A 301 -15.28 17.59 22.50
CA GLY A 301 -15.00 17.55 21.06
C GLY A 301 -14.51 16.18 20.57
N ASP A 302 -15.16 15.64 19.52
CA ASP A 302 -14.72 14.44 18.81
C ASP A 302 -13.29 14.62 18.28
N ALA A 303 -12.43 13.63 18.48
CA ALA A 303 -11.10 13.60 17.89
C ALA A 303 -11.18 13.57 16.35
N LEU A 304 -10.21 14.21 15.69
CA LEU A 304 -10.10 14.20 14.23
C LEU A 304 -10.11 12.77 13.68
N ARG A 305 -10.84 12.56 12.58
CA ARG A 305 -10.86 11.25 11.89
C ARG A 305 -9.54 11.05 11.14
N GLU A 306 -9.21 9.79 10.86
CA GLU A 306 -7.92 9.34 10.29
C GLU A 306 -7.51 10.02 8.96
N ASN A 307 -8.45 10.71 8.28
CA ASN A 307 -8.25 11.36 6.98
C ASN A 307 -8.45 12.90 7.01
N GLU A 308 -8.53 13.52 8.19
CA GLU A 308 -8.76 14.96 8.33
C GLU A 308 -7.45 15.68 8.71
N VAL A 309 -7.00 16.61 7.86
CA VAL A 309 -5.88 17.51 8.19
C VAL A 309 -6.45 18.89 8.54
N LEU A 310 -6.03 19.42 9.69
CA LEU A 310 -6.37 20.79 10.07
C LEU A 310 -5.32 21.74 9.47
N ALA A 311 -5.74 22.56 8.50
CA ALA A 311 -4.95 23.69 8.04
C ALA A 311 -4.99 24.76 9.13
N LEU A 312 -3.96 24.84 9.97
CA LEU A 312 -3.90 25.78 11.07
C LEU A 312 -3.73 27.21 10.50
N GLY A 313 -4.83 27.97 10.46
CA GLY A 313 -4.81 29.39 10.11
C GLY A 313 -4.10 30.25 11.18
N ASP A 314 -4.52 31.51 11.33
CA ASP A 314 -3.95 32.42 12.33
C ASP A 314 -4.05 31.85 13.75
N ILE A 315 -2.92 31.62 14.42
CA ILE A 315 -2.85 31.11 15.80
C ILE A 315 -2.91 32.26 16.82
N THR A 316 -3.75 32.07 17.83
CA THR A 316 -3.92 32.95 19.00
C THR A 316 -3.69 32.15 20.26
N ILE A 317 -2.90 32.71 21.20
CA ILE A 317 -2.61 32.06 22.48
C ILE A 317 -3.16 32.95 23.59
N ALA A 318 -3.99 32.44 24.48
CA ALA A 318 -4.65 33.22 25.54
C ALA A 318 -5.31 34.53 25.02
N GLY A 319 -5.95 34.45 23.84
CA GLY A 319 -6.65 35.58 23.24
C GLY A 319 -5.77 36.69 22.63
N THR A 320 -4.44 36.50 22.56
CA THR A 320 -3.54 37.46 21.86
C THR A 320 -2.90 36.80 20.64
N PRO A 321 -2.93 37.45 19.46
CA PRO A 321 -2.21 37.00 18.27
C PRO A 321 -0.70 36.88 18.53
N VAL A 322 -0.05 35.89 17.91
CA VAL A 322 1.42 35.81 17.88
C VAL A 322 1.95 36.96 17.01
N ARG A 323 3.00 37.66 17.44
CA ARG A 323 3.51 38.87 16.74
C ARG A 323 4.04 38.48 15.37
N ASN A 324 3.52 39.15 14.33
CA ASN A 324 3.58 38.76 12.91
C ASN A 324 2.79 37.48 12.68
N GLN A 325 1.81 37.52 11.76
CA GLN A 325 0.94 36.38 11.44
C GLN A 325 1.78 35.11 11.26
N TYR A 326 1.75 34.24 12.26
CA TYR A 326 2.37 32.93 12.16
C TYR A 326 1.52 32.14 11.18
N LYS A 327 1.91 32.14 9.90
CA LYS A 327 1.22 31.40 8.84
C LYS A 327 1.47 29.92 9.04
N ALA A 328 0.71 29.30 9.91
CA ALA A 328 0.87 27.91 10.26
C ALA A 328 0.63 26.99 9.05
N ASP A 329 -0.24 27.38 8.11
CA ASP A 329 -0.41 26.72 6.81
C ASP A 329 0.90 26.59 6.00
N ALA A 330 1.76 27.62 6.01
CA ALA A 330 3.03 27.59 5.27
C ALA A 330 4.07 26.62 5.89
N LYS A 331 3.99 26.37 7.20
CA LYS A 331 4.85 25.43 7.92
C LYS A 331 4.29 24.00 7.95
N ASN A 332 2.97 23.84 7.87
CA ASN A 332 2.34 22.55 7.61
C ASN A 332 2.73 22.02 6.21
N LEU A 333 2.83 22.90 5.21
CA LEU A 333 3.32 22.58 3.85
C LEU A 333 4.80 22.15 3.82
N GLU A 334 5.58 22.40 4.87
CA GLU A 334 6.97 21.93 5.05
C GLU A 334 7.07 20.57 5.77
N GLY A 335 5.94 19.89 6.01
CA GLY A 335 5.90 18.54 6.59
C GLY A 335 5.94 18.46 8.13
N LYS A 336 5.74 19.58 8.83
CA LYS A 336 5.62 19.60 10.30
C LYS A 336 4.23 19.21 10.76
N SER A 337 4.12 18.56 11.93
CA SER A 337 2.83 18.23 12.52
C SER A 337 2.13 19.48 13.09
N ASN A 338 0.80 19.45 13.17
CA ASN A 338 0.00 20.51 13.81
C ASN A 338 0.44 20.80 15.25
N GLN A 339 0.89 19.77 15.96
CA GLN A 339 1.44 19.90 17.30
C GLN A 339 2.74 20.72 17.30
N ASP A 340 3.67 20.41 16.41
CA ASP A 340 4.97 21.10 16.32
C ASP A 340 4.79 22.57 15.93
N VAL A 341 3.86 22.85 15.02
CA VAL A 341 3.54 24.20 14.57
C VAL A 341 2.94 25.05 15.70
N ILE A 342 2.05 24.48 16.52
CA ILE A 342 1.50 25.15 17.71
C ILE A 342 2.59 25.39 18.77
N VAL A 343 3.49 24.43 19.00
CA VAL A 343 4.62 24.58 19.93
C VAL A 343 5.57 25.69 19.47
N ASP A 344 5.94 25.72 18.20
CA ASP A 344 6.83 26.73 17.64
C ASP A 344 6.22 28.14 17.77
N ALA A 345 4.93 28.30 17.44
CA ALA A 345 4.22 29.57 17.58
C ALA A 345 4.16 30.04 19.06
N PHE A 346 4.01 29.09 19.98
CA PHE A 346 4.01 29.37 21.42
C PHE A 346 5.37 29.79 21.96
N LYS A 347 6.43 29.10 21.54
CA LYS A 347 7.82 29.46 21.90
C LYS A 347 8.17 30.84 21.35
N GLU A 348 7.79 31.15 20.12
CA GLU A 348 8.03 32.45 19.50
C GLU A 348 7.32 33.59 20.26
N LYS A 349 6.04 33.41 20.60
CA LYS A 349 5.30 34.41 21.38
C LYS A 349 5.89 34.67 22.76
N ASN A 350 6.39 33.63 23.41
CA ASN A 350 6.88 33.67 24.79
C ASN A 350 8.42 33.65 24.86
N THR A 351 9.09 34.12 23.79
CA THR A 351 10.55 34.21 23.72
C THR A 351 11.10 34.97 24.93
N GLY A 352 11.90 34.30 25.76
CA GLY A 352 12.51 34.86 26.97
C GLY A 352 11.68 34.77 28.26
N ALA A 353 10.45 34.23 28.22
CA ALA A 353 9.59 34.02 29.38
C ALA A 353 9.46 32.55 29.81
N ILE A 354 9.95 31.61 28.98
CA ILE A 354 9.96 30.17 29.26
C ILE A 354 11.43 29.76 29.48
N ALA A 355 11.68 29.01 30.56
CA ALA A 355 13.01 28.46 30.83
C ALA A 355 13.40 27.44 29.75
N GLU A 356 14.69 27.38 29.41
CA GLU A 356 15.21 26.57 28.30
C GLU A 356 15.00 25.05 28.51
N ASP A 357 14.77 24.63 29.76
CA ASP A 357 14.54 23.27 30.23
C ASP A 357 13.05 22.95 30.53
N ALA A 358 12.11 23.88 30.27
CA ALA A 358 10.68 23.64 30.49
C ALA A 358 10.09 22.71 29.41
N THR A 359 9.27 21.74 29.83
CA THR A 359 8.57 20.84 28.90
C THR A 359 7.28 21.49 28.40
N VAL A 360 7.07 21.53 27.09
CA VAL A 360 5.87 22.11 26.45
C VAL A 360 5.13 21.00 25.70
N VAL A 361 3.89 20.70 26.12
CA VAL A 361 3.05 19.66 25.50
C VAL A 361 1.74 20.28 24.99
N VAL A 362 1.35 19.94 23.77
CA VAL A 362 0.05 20.32 23.20
C VAL A 362 -0.94 19.17 23.41
N LYS A 363 -2.15 19.46 23.87
CA LYS A 363 -3.23 18.48 24.05
C LYS A 363 -4.54 19.00 23.46
N GLY A 364 -5.36 18.06 22.99
CA GLY A 364 -6.74 18.33 22.56
C GLY A 364 -6.83 19.28 21.38
N ILE A 365 -6.09 19.03 20.30
CA ILE A 365 -6.18 19.78 19.05
C ILE A 365 -7.54 19.45 18.40
N THR A 366 -8.46 20.41 18.39
CA THR A 366 -9.81 20.33 17.78
C THR A 366 -10.05 21.50 16.83
N LEU A 367 -11.19 21.60 16.15
CA LEU A 367 -11.52 22.79 15.36
C LEU A 367 -11.57 24.09 16.19
N ASP A 368 -11.95 23.98 17.46
CA ASP A 368 -12.15 25.14 18.34
C ASP A 368 -10.87 25.60 19.04
N GLY A 369 -9.79 24.82 18.94
CA GLY A 369 -8.49 25.17 19.51
C GLY A 369 -7.71 23.99 20.08
N ALA A 370 -6.65 24.30 20.83
CA ALA A 370 -5.83 23.34 21.55
C ALA A 370 -5.46 23.88 22.94
N LYS A 371 -4.88 23.05 23.79
CA LYS A 371 -4.28 23.49 25.07
C LYS A 371 -2.79 23.21 25.07
N ILE A 372 -2.01 24.17 25.52
CA ILE A 372 -0.57 24.01 25.77
C ILE A 372 -0.37 23.91 27.27
N ILE A 373 0.32 22.86 27.70
CA ILE A 373 0.73 22.63 29.08
C ILE A 373 2.23 22.88 29.15
N VAL A 374 2.64 23.82 30.01
CA VAL A 374 4.04 24.11 30.29
C VAL A 374 4.37 23.62 31.69
N THR A 375 5.30 22.67 31.78
CA THR A 375 5.80 22.10 33.04
C THR A 375 7.21 22.63 33.29
N PRO A 376 7.42 23.43 34.36
CA PRO A 376 8.75 23.95 34.72
C PRO A 376 9.67 22.84 35.24
N ALA A 377 10.99 23.00 35.10
CA ALA A 377 11.98 21.99 35.48
C ALA A 377 12.22 21.83 37.00
N ALA A 378 11.53 22.59 37.86
CA ALA A 378 11.68 22.53 39.31
C ALA A 378 10.49 21.81 39.96
N ASP A 379 10.77 20.84 40.84
CA ASP A 379 9.85 19.87 41.48
C ASP A 379 8.64 20.45 42.27
N GLU A 380 8.46 21.77 42.33
CA GLU A 380 7.43 22.44 43.15
C GLU A 380 6.56 23.46 42.37
N ALA A 381 6.62 23.50 41.03
CA ALA A 381 5.83 24.45 40.24
C ALA A 381 4.59 23.80 39.57
N THR A 382 3.41 24.39 39.79
CA THR A 382 2.15 23.97 39.16
C THR A 382 2.17 24.19 37.65
N ASP A 383 1.68 23.20 36.89
CA ASP A 383 1.51 23.30 35.43
C ASP A 383 0.74 24.56 35.03
N VAL A 384 1.24 25.27 34.02
CA VAL A 384 0.55 26.41 33.43
C VAL A 384 -0.11 25.99 32.13
N VAL A 385 -1.42 26.20 32.03
CA VAL A 385 -2.23 25.83 30.86
C VAL A 385 -2.59 27.07 30.05
N TYR A 386 -2.26 27.07 28.76
CA TYR A 386 -2.62 28.11 27.81
C TYR A 386 -3.64 27.59 26.80
N ASN A 387 -4.75 28.31 26.64
CA ASN A 387 -5.70 28.03 25.56
C ASN A 387 -5.15 28.60 24.25
N VAL A 388 -5.16 27.77 23.22
CA VAL A 388 -4.79 28.12 21.84
C VAL A 388 -6.06 28.09 21.02
N THR A 389 -6.29 29.13 20.24
CA THR A 389 -7.36 29.20 19.25
C THR A 389 -6.73 29.46 17.89
N TYR A 390 -7.26 28.87 16.82
CA TYR A 390 -6.78 29.07 15.46
C TYR A 390 -7.95 29.15 14.48
N THR A 391 -7.74 29.79 13.33
CA THR A 391 -8.79 30.06 12.33
C THR A 391 -8.85 29.00 11.21
N GLY A 392 -8.34 27.81 11.49
CA GLY A 392 -8.17 26.75 10.51
C GLY A 392 -9.45 26.16 9.93
N LYS A 393 -9.34 25.52 8.77
CA LYS A 393 -10.42 24.75 8.14
C LYS A 393 -10.06 23.26 8.08
N ASN A 394 -11.08 22.41 8.09
CA ASN A 394 -10.91 21.00 7.77
C ASN A 394 -10.69 20.86 6.26
N GLU A 395 -9.58 20.23 5.88
CA GLU A 395 -9.38 19.74 4.53
C GLU A 395 -9.60 18.22 4.54
N VAL A 396 -10.57 17.78 3.74
CA VAL A 396 -10.77 16.35 3.47
C VAL A 396 -9.84 16.00 2.31
N ILE A 397 -8.86 15.16 2.59
CA ILE A 397 -7.95 14.62 1.58
C ILE A 397 -8.51 13.25 1.17
N ILE A 398 -9.02 13.14 -0.05
CA ILE A 398 -9.33 11.85 -0.64
C ILE A 398 -8.01 11.27 -1.18
N PRO A 399 -7.54 10.11 -0.67
CA PRO A 399 -6.25 9.54 -1.03
C PRO A 399 -6.19 9.10 -2.50
N SER A 400 -4.98 8.87 -3.01
CA SER A 400 -4.74 8.36 -4.36
C SER A 400 -5.44 7.02 -4.60
N TYR A 401 -5.63 6.64 -5.87
CA TYR A 401 -6.27 5.36 -6.20
C TYR A 401 -5.46 4.17 -5.67
N GLU A 402 -4.13 4.24 -5.73
CA GLU A 402 -3.23 3.22 -5.16
C GLU A 402 -3.46 3.07 -3.65
N GLU A 403 -3.49 4.17 -2.90
CA GLU A 403 -3.72 4.16 -1.46
C GLU A 403 -5.10 3.62 -1.10
N GLN A 404 -6.15 3.97 -1.86
CA GLN A 404 -7.50 3.42 -1.66
C GLN A 404 -7.52 1.89 -1.85
N ILE A 405 -6.85 1.39 -2.90
CA ILE A 405 -6.77 -0.05 -3.20
C ILE A 405 -5.98 -0.78 -2.11
N ILE A 406 -4.82 -0.27 -1.74
CA ILE A 406 -3.96 -0.86 -0.71
C ILE A 406 -4.65 -0.86 0.65
N SER A 407 -5.26 0.26 1.05
CA SER A 407 -6.04 0.35 2.29
C SER A 407 -7.19 -0.68 2.31
N PHE A 408 -7.90 -0.83 1.20
CA PHE A 408 -8.96 -1.83 1.07
C PHE A 408 -8.43 -3.27 1.21
N LEU A 409 -7.33 -3.60 0.54
CA LEU A 409 -6.72 -4.94 0.61
C LEU A 409 -6.16 -5.23 2.01
N ASN A 410 -5.39 -4.32 2.60
CA ASN A 410 -4.85 -4.46 3.96
C ASN A 410 -5.96 -4.60 5.00
N LYS A 411 -7.06 -3.87 4.85
CA LYS A 411 -8.23 -4.00 5.72
C LYS A 411 -8.94 -5.35 5.54
N LYS A 412 -9.07 -5.83 4.31
CA LYS A 412 -9.76 -7.09 3.99
C LYS A 412 -8.98 -8.32 4.45
N TYR A 413 -7.65 -8.28 4.36
CA TYR A 413 -6.75 -9.41 4.69
C TYR A 413 -5.91 -9.15 5.96
N LYS A 414 -6.44 -8.35 6.88
CA LYS A 414 -5.74 -7.96 8.11
C LYS A 414 -5.40 -9.20 8.95
N GLY A 415 -4.11 -9.40 9.21
CA GLY A 415 -3.59 -10.54 10.00
C GLY A 415 -3.26 -11.79 9.18
N GLU A 416 -3.69 -11.86 7.92
CA GLU A 416 -3.38 -12.98 7.00
C GLU A 416 -2.13 -12.71 6.15
N LEU A 417 -1.72 -11.45 6.01
CA LEU A 417 -0.57 -11.01 5.23
C LEU A 417 0.76 -11.17 6.00
N SER A 418 1.82 -11.61 5.31
CA SER A 418 3.18 -11.65 5.87
C SER A 418 3.76 -10.27 6.15
N ARG A 419 3.41 -9.27 5.34
CA ARG A 419 3.65 -7.83 5.54
C ARG A 419 2.48 -7.01 5.00
N GLU A 420 2.28 -5.80 5.52
CA GLU A 420 1.30 -4.88 4.92
C GLU A 420 1.68 -4.60 3.46
N LEU A 421 0.66 -4.63 2.60
CA LEU A 421 0.83 -4.23 1.22
C LEU A 421 1.12 -2.73 1.18
N VAL A 422 2.02 -2.35 0.29
CA VAL A 422 2.39 -0.96 0.05
C VAL A 422 2.08 -0.60 -1.40
N THR A 423 2.09 0.69 -1.73
CA THR A 423 1.77 1.17 -3.09
C THR A 423 2.70 0.59 -4.15
N SER A 424 3.93 0.20 -3.81
CA SER A 424 4.87 -0.48 -4.73
C SER A 424 4.53 -1.95 -5.03
N ASP A 425 3.57 -2.56 -4.33
CA ASP A 425 3.14 -3.95 -4.57
C ASP A 425 2.12 -4.05 -5.70
N ILE A 426 1.53 -2.92 -6.11
CA ILE A 426 0.60 -2.84 -7.23
C ILE A 426 1.08 -1.85 -8.28
N LYS A 427 0.66 -2.06 -9.52
CA LYS A 427 0.83 -1.15 -10.64
C LYS A 427 -0.55 -0.79 -11.15
N LEU A 428 -0.79 0.51 -11.36
CA LEU A 428 -1.95 0.99 -12.09
C LEU A 428 -1.55 1.30 -13.53
N GLU A 429 -2.27 0.73 -14.48
CA GLU A 429 -2.23 1.10 -15.89
C GLU A 429 -3.52 1.85 -16.21
N GLU A 430 -3.41 3.11 -16.61
CA GLU A 430 -4.56 3.89 -17.05
C GLU A 430 -5.08 3.34 -18.38
N ILE A 431 -6.33 2.88 -18.39
CA ILE A 431 -6.99 2.36 -19.58
C ILE A 431 -7.83 3.47 -20.23
N ALA A 432 -8.49 4.28 -19.39
CA ALA A 432 -9.25 5.44 -19.84
C ALA A 432 -9.20 6.56 -18.79
N LYS A 433 -8.76 7.76 -19.19
CA LYS A 433 -8.83 8.96 -18.35
C LYS A 433 -10.29 9.28 -17.99
N PRO A 434 -10.60 9.58 -16.71
CA PRO A 434 -11.90 10.10 -16.34
C PRO A 434 -12.12 11.47 -17.00
N GLN A 435 -13.31 11.68 -17.56
CA GLN A 435 -13.73 12.97 -18.14
C GLN A 435 -14.94 13.49 -17.37
N ILE A 436 -15.31 14.76 -17.62
CA ILE A 436 -16.54 15.32 -17.04
C ILE A 436 -17.73 14.45 -17.50
N ASN A 437 -18.49 13.92 -16.53
CA ASN A 437 -19.60 12.97 -16.71
C ASN A 437 -19.28 11.64 -17.43
N LYS A 438 -18.01 11.28 -17.60
CA LYS A 438 -17.62 9.97 -18.14
C LYS A 438 -16.60 9.32 -17.22
N ALA A 439 -17.00 8.21 -16.61
CA ALA A 439 -16.10 7.39 -15.80
C ALA A 439 -14.88 6.96 -16.64
N GLY A 440 -13.72 6.96 -16.01
CA GLY A 440 -12.52 6.36 -16.58
C GLY A 440 -12.39 4.90 -16.13
N SER A 441 -11.23 4.31 -16.42
CA SER A 441 -10.86 3.02 -15.85
C SER A 441 -9.35 2.87 -15.71
N VAL A 442 -8.98 2.12 -14.68
CA VAL A 442 -7.60 1.74 -14.37
C VAL A 442 -7.52 0.23 -14.23
N LYS A 443 -6.46 -0.37 -14.76
CA LYS A 443 -6.14 -1.77 -14.57
C LYS A 443 -5.16 -1.88 -13.41
N VAL A 444 -5.56 -2.63 -12.39
CA VAL A 444 -4.74 -2.96 -11.22
C VAL A 444 -4.03 -4.27 -11.51
N GLU A 445 -2.71 -4.26 -11.47
CA GLU A 445 -1.86 -5.44 -11.59
C GLU A 445 -0.93 -5.58 -10.40
N ALA A 446 -0.62 -6.81 -10.01
CA ALA A 446 0.48 -7.04 -9.08
C ALA A 446 1.82 -6.69 -9.74
N THR A 447 2.73 -6.05 -8.99
CA THR A 447 4.12 -5.91 -9.44
C THR A 447 4.82 -7.26 -9.43
N GLU A 448 5.93 -7.38 -10.17
CA GLU A 448 6.67 -8.64 -10.23
C GLU A 448 7.23 -9.03 -8.86
N ASP A 449 7.63 -8.06 -8.06
CA ASP A 449 8.05 -8.26 -6.67
C ASP A 449 6.91 -8.86 -5.81
N ALA A 450 5.69 -8.33 -5.94
CA ALA A 450 4.53 -8.84 -5.21
C ALA A 450 4.09 -10.25 -5.68
N LYS A 451 4.25 -10.56 -6.97
CA LYS A 451 4.01 -11.91 -7.52
C LYS A 451 5.05 -12.91 -7.03
N ASN A 452 6.33 -12.54 -7.08
CA ASN A 452 7.44 -13.37 -6.63
C ASN A 452 7.38 -13.61 -5.12
N ALA A 453 6.91 -12.62 -4.35
CA ALA A 453 6.63 -12.77 -2.93
C ALA A 453 5.38 -13.62 -2.63
N GLY A 454 4.64 -14.09 -3.64
CA GLY A 454 3.41 -14.86 -3.46
C GLY A 454 2.28 -14.09 -2.76
N LEU A 455 2.33 -12.75 -2.82
CA LEU A 455 1.36 -11.88 -2.14
C LEU A 455 0.11 -11.65 -2.98
N LEU A 456 0.30 -11.28 -4.25
CA LEU A 456 -0.75 -10.85 -5.16
C LEU A 456 -0.64 -11.58 -6.50
N ILE A 457 -1.77 -11.94 -7.10
CA ILE A 457 -1.85 -12.54 -8.44
C ILE A 457 -2.98 -11.93 -9.28
N ASN A 458 -2.92 -12.17 -10.59
CA ASN A 458 -3.85 -11.71 -11.61
C ASN A 458 -3.97 -10.18 -11.68
N SER A 459 -4.98 -9.69 -12.38
CA SER A 459 -5.27 -8.28 -12.58
C SER A 459 -6.77 -8.00 -12.54
N LYS A 460 -7.15 -6.76 -12.26
CA LYS A 460 -8.55 -6.32 -12.30
C LYS A 460 -8.66 -4.91 -12.89
N GLU A 461 -9.59 -4.73 -13.81
CA GLU A 461 -10.01 -3.39 -14.23
C GLU A 461 -11.05 -2.84 -13.24
N LEU A 462 -10.79 -1.62 -12.74
CA LEU A 462 -11.68 -0.86 -11.87
C LEU A 462 -12.14 0.40 -12.60
N ALA A 463 -13.41 0.75 -12.42
CA ALA A 463 -13.94 2.02 -12.92
C ALA A 463 -13.48 3.16 -12.01
N THR A 464 -12.95 4.23 -12.59
CA THR A 464 -12.69 5.49 -11.88
C THR A 464 -13.89 6.43 -12.03
N PRO A 465 -14.23 7.18 -10.98
CA PRO A 465 -15.36 8.11 -11.03
C PRO A 465 -15.15 9.22 -12.07
N ALA A 466 -16.26 9.70 -12.65
CA ALA A 466 -16.23 10.83 -13.57
C ALA A 466 -15.80 12.12 -12.84
N LEU A 467 -15.19 13.05 -13.58
CA LEU A 467 -14.90 14.37 -13.04
C LEU A 467 -16.21 15.15 -12.82
N PRO A 468 -16.29 15.99 -11.76
CA PRO A 468 -17.47 16.81 -11.50
C PRO A 468 -17.68 17.86 -12.61
N LYS A 469 -18.92 18.29 -12.80
CA LYS A 469 -19.25 19.41 -13.69
C LYS A 469 -18.63 20.71 -13.15
N ILE A 470 -18.31 21.64 -14.04
CA ILE A 470 -17.74 22.94 -13.69
C ILE A 470 -18.86 23.89 -13.24
N GLU A 471 -18.71 24.50 -12.06
CA GLU A 471 -19.66 25.50 -11.57
C GLU A 471 -19.62 26.76 -12.44
N LEU A 472 -20.78 27.25 -12.89
CA LEU A 472 -20.88 28.41 -13.78
C LEU A 472 -20.17 29.65 -13.25
N GLU A 473 -20.11 29.83 -11.92
CA GLU A 473 -19.43 30.96 -11.27
C GLU A 473 -17.92 31.00 -11.53
N THR A 474 -17.31 29.84 -11.82
CA THR A 474 -15.88 29.73 -12.12
C THR A 474 -15.53 30.16 -13.55
N VAL A 475 -16.52 30.19 -14.45
CA VAL A 475 -16.33 30.45 -15.89
C VAL A 475 -17.08 31.68 -16.39
N LEU A 476 -17.92 32.31 -15.56
CA LEU A 476 -18.68 33.51 -15.90
C LEU A 476 -18.75 34.48 -14.72
N SER A 477 -18.11 35.64 -14.87
CA SER A 477 -18.13 36.74 -13.90
C SER A 477 -18.76 38.03 -14.46
N LYS A 478 -19.03 39.02 -13.59
CA LYS A 478 -19.52 40.36 -13.99
C LYS A 478 -18.45 41.10 -14.80
N GLU A 479 -17.19 40.92 -14.42
CA GLU A 479 -16.00 41.52 -15.04
C GLU A 479 -15.84 41.07 -16.49
N ASP A 480 -16.16 39.80 -16.80
CA ASP A 480 -16.07 39.25 -18.16
C ASP A 480 -17.03 39.95 -19.15
N LEU A 481 -18.11 40.55 -18.66
CA LEU A 481 -19.11 41.25 -19.48
C LEU A 481 -18.94 42.78 -19.48
N SER A 482 -17.91 43.30 -18.81
CA SER A 482 -17.69 44.73 -18.56
C SER A 482 -17.48 45.59 -19.82
N ASN A 483 -17.05 44.98 -20.93
CA ASN A 483 -16.82 45.66 -22.21
C ASN A 483 -18.12 45.97 -22.99
N LYS A 484 -19.29 45.52 -22.52
CA LYS A 484 -20.59 45.74 -23.15
C LYS A 484 -21.54 46.52 -22.24
N ALA A 485 -22.46 47.28 -22.84
CA ALA A 485 -23.61 47.76 -22.08
C ALA A 485 -24.45 46.53 -21.69
N LEU A 486 -24.57 46.24 -20.39
CA LEU A 486 -25.19 45.00 -19.90
C LEU A 486 -26.65 44.81 -20.34
N ASN A 487 -27.37 45.89 -20.67
CA ASN A 487 -28.72 45.82 -21.25
C ASN A 487 -28.74 45.33 -22.72
N ASP A 488 -27.61 45.36 -23.40
CA ASP A 488 -27.45 45.00 -24.82
C ASP A 488 -26.86 43.59 -25.03
N VAL A 489 -26.50 42.90 -23.93
CA VAL A 489 -25.94 41.52 -23.94
C VAL A 489 -26.96 40.51 -24.47
N VAL A 490 -26.49 39.62 -25.36
CA VAL A 490 -27.25 38.49 -25.92
C VAL A 490 -26.68 37.14 -25.46
N ILE A 491 -27.42 36.05 -25.67
CA ILE A 491 -27.01 34.71 -25.22
C ILE A 491 -25.71 34.25 -25.90
N GLU A 492 -25.47 34.62 -27.16
CA GLU A 492 -24.25 34.31 -27.89
C GLU A 492 -23.00 34.91 -27.24
N ASP A 493 -23.13 36.09 -26.64
CA ASP A 493 -22.05 36.75 -25.92
C ASP A 493 -21.67 35.96 -24.66
N ILE A 494 -22.68 35.45 -23.93
CA ILE A 494 -22.49 34.63 -22.74
C ILE A 494 -21.81 33.30 -23.11
N VAL A 495 -22.28 32.63 -24.16
CA VAL A 495 -21.70 31.35 -24.62
C VAL A 495 -20.25 31.54 -25.06
N ALA A 496 -19.93 32.63 -25.78
CA ALA A 496 -18.57 32.92 -26.21
C ALA A 496 -17.62 33.15 -25.01
N VAL A 497 -18.07 33.87 -24.00
CA VAL A 497 -17.31 34.10 -22.76
C VAL A 497 -17.09 32.78 -22.01
N ILE A 498 -18.13 31.99 -21.79
CA ILE A 498 -18.02 30.70 -21.10
C ILE A 498 -17.06 29.77 -21.86
N ASN A 499 -17.17 29.65 -23.19
CA ASN A 499 -16.26 28.82 -23.98
C ASN A 499 -14.81 29.32 -23.95
N THR A 500 -14.62 30.65 -23.93
CA THR A 500 -13.28 31.23 -23.80
C THR A 500 -12.67 30.87 -22.44
N ASN A 501 -13.45 30.96 -21.37
CA ASN A 501 -12.98 30.66 -20.02
C ASN A 501 -12.84 29.15 -19.76
N LEU A 502 -13.75 28.30 -20.28
CA LEU A 502 -13.60 26.83 -20.28
C LEU A 502 -12.29 26.39 -20.94
N ASN A 503 -11.88 27.07 -22.02
CA ASN A 503 -10.59 26.79 -22.67
C ASN A 503 -9.38 27.24 -21.85
N LYS A 504 -9.53 28.17 -20.90
CA LYS A 504 -8.45 28.59 -19.97
C LYS A 504 -8.30 27.67 -18.77
N VAL A 505 -9.35 26.94 -18.38
CA VAL A 505 -9.32 25.92 -17.31
C VAL A 505 -8.61 24.63 -17.78
N LYS A 506 -8.01 24.63 -18.98
CA LYS A 506 -7.37 23.45 -19.57
C LYS A 506 -5.95 23.24 -19.06
N GLU A 507 -5.73 22.07 -18.48
CA GLU A 507 -4.49 21.33 -18.74
C GLU A 507 -4.71 20.09 -19.63
N GLU A 508 -5.83 19.34 -19.60
CA GLU A 508 -5.83 18.00 -20.27
C GLU A 508 -7.15 17.48 -20.91
N SER A 509 -8.01 18.30 -21.54
CA SER A 509 -9.12 17.72 -22.34
C SER A 509 -9.36 18.37 -23.71
N GLU A 510 -9.68 17.51 -24.69
CA GLU A 510 -10.01 17.92 -26.06
C GLU A 510 -11.31 18.73 -26.11
N ASN A 511 -11.25 19.95 -26.67
CA ASN A 511 -12.36 20.81 -27.08
C ASN A 511 -13.64 20.78 -26.23
N LEU A 512 -13.52 21.17 -24.95
CA LEU A 512 -14.68 21.54 -24.14
C LEU A 512 -15.39 22.76 -24.73
N SER A 513 -16.63 22.57 -25.18
CA SER A 513 -17.49 23.67 -25.62
C SER A 513 -18.92 23.41 -25.18
N ILE A 514 -19.59 24.48 -24.80
CA ILE A 514 -21.03 24.51 -24.60
C ILE A 514 -21.71 25.24 -25.76
N THR A 515 -22.98 24.97 -25.92
CA THR A 515 -23.88 25.62 -26.86
C THR A 515 -24.96 26.40 -26.11
N LYS A 516 -25.76 27.17 -26.84
CA LYS A 516 -26.95 27.82 -26.27
C LYS A 516 -27.96 26.82 -25.69
N ASP A 517 -27.91 25.55 -26.11
CA ASP A 517 -28.83 24.52 -25.63
C ASP A 517 -28.45 24.01 -24.23
N ASP A 518 -27.23 24.29 -23.76
CA ASP A 518 -26.75 23.87 -22.44
C ASP A 518 -27.14 24.84 -21.31
N ILE A 519 -27.57 26.06 -21.65
CA ILE A 519 -27.93 27.09 -20.68
C ILE A 519 -29.35 27.63 -20.90
N THR A 520 -29.91 28.19 -19.84
CA THR A 520 -31.04 29.10 -19.95
C THR A 520 -30.56 30.52 -19.65
N PHE A 521 -31.08 31.46 -20.44
CA PHE A 521 -30.73 32.87 -20.34
C PHE A 521 -32.00 33.67 -20.10
N LYS A 522 -32.03 34.43 -19.00
CA LYS A 522 -33.10 35.36 -18.70
C LYS A 522 -32.50 36.72 -18.37
N GLN A 523 -32.91 37.73 -19.13
CA GLN A 523 -32.48 39.11 -18.88
C GLN A 523 -33.68 39.96 -18.45
N THR A 524 -33.52 40.63 -17.32
CA THR A 524 -34.37 41.73 -16.89
C THR A 524 -33.60 43.02 -17.16
N LEU A 525 -34.17 43.92 -17.96
CA LEU A 525 -33.51 45.19 -18.26
C LEU A 525 -33.41 46.06 -17.01
N ALA A 526 -32.24 46.69 -16.82
CA ALA A 526 -32.13 47.77 -15.88
C ALA A 526 -32.87 48.99 -16.41
N THR A 527 -33.53 49.70 -15.52
CA THR A 527 -34.23 50.95 -15.81
C THR A 527 -33.83 52.01 -14.79
N SER A 528 -34.30 53.25 -14.98
CA SER A 528 -33.99 54.33 -14.03
C SER A 528 -34.51 54.13 -12.63
N THR A 529 -35.45 53.20 -12.43
CA THR A 529 -36.08 52.97 -11.14
C THR A 529 -35.75 51.59 -10.58
N LYS A 530 -35.34 50.63 -11.42
CA LYS A 530 -35.11 49.23 -11.06
C LYS A 530 -33.79 48.71 -11.64
N GLU A 531 -33.06 47.97 -10.82
CA GLU A 531 -31.91 47.21 -11.30
C GLU A 531 -32.38 46.12 -12.26
N GLY A 532 -31.54 45.82 -13.24
CA GLY A 532 -31.72 44.69 -14.14
C GLY A 532 -30.97 43.48 -13.61
N SER A 533 -31.12 42.37 -14.30
CA SER A 533 -30.34 41.17 -14.03
C SER A 533 -30.15 40.33 -15.28
N ILE A 534 -29.01 39.66 -15.37
CA ILE A 534 -28.81 38.53 -16.28
C ILE A 534 -28.73 37.29 -15.39
N VAL A 535 -29.66 36.37 -15.57
CA VAL A 535 -29.65 35.07 -14.91
C VAL A 535 -29.29 34.03 -15.96
N VAL A 536 -28.16 33.34 -15.73
CA VAL A 536 -27.69 32.22 -16.53
C VAL A 536 -27.74 30.98 -15.67
N THR A 537 -28.53 30.00 -16.07
CA THR A 537 -28.67 28.73 -15.35
C THR A 537 -28.27 27.60 -16.28
N ALA A 538 -27.32 26.76 -15.85
CA ALA A 538 -26.99 25.52 -16.54
C ALA A 538 -28.22 24.61 -16.54
N LYS A 539 -28.54 24.00 -17.68
CA LYS A 539 -29.63 23.02 -17.72
C LYS A 539 -29.16 21.70 -17.11
N ASP A 540 -30.11 20.91 -16.59
CA ASP A 540 -29.81 19.56 -16.08
C ASP A 540 -29.18 18.66 -17.16
N SER A 541 -29.55 18.88 -18.42
CA SER A 541 -29.01 18.21 -19.60
C SER A 541 -27.61 18.66 -20.00
N ALA A 542 -27.08 19.73 -19.42
CA ALA A 542 -25.75 20.23 -19.73
C ALA A 542 -24.69 19.25 -19.19
N ASN A 543 -23.76 18.85 -20.05
CA ASN A 543 -22.74 17.89 -19.67
C ASN A 543 -21.54 18.53 -18.95
N LEU A 544 -21.21 19.79 -19.23
CA LEU A 544 -19.95 20.36 -18.77
C LEU A 544 -20.08 21.28 -17.56
N ILE A 545 -21.26 21.87 -17.38
CA ILE A 545 -21.48 22.96 -16.43
C ILE A 545 -22.67 22.70 -15.51
N THR A 546 -22.64 23.33 -14.35
CA THR A 546 -23.71 23.29 -13.34
C THR A 546 -23.87 24.67 -12.68
N GLY A 547 -24.91 24.83 -11.86
CA GLY A 547 -25.13 26.03 -11.07
C GLY A 547 -25.93 27.13 -11.79
N THR A 548 -25.99 28.29 -11.15
CA THR A 548 -26.68 29.48 -11.65
C THR A 548 -25.89 30.72 -11.27
N VAL A 549 -25.65 31.58 -12.25
CA VAL A 549 -25.01 32.88 -12.04
C VAL A 549 -26.04 33.98 -12.26
N THR A 550 -26.14 34.89 -11.30
CA THR A 550 -26.94 36.11 -11.42
C THR A 550 -26.02 37.32 -11.44
N ILE A 551 -26.01 38.02 -12.57
CA ILE A 551 -25.27 39.27 -12.74
C ILE A 551 -26.24 40.42 -12.61
N THR A 552 -26.09 41.22 -11.55
CA THR A 552 -26.90 42.42 -11.33
C THR A 552 -26.47 43.52 -12.30
N ILE A 553 -27.44 44.07 -13.02
CA ILE A 553 -27.26 45.25 -13.85
C ILE A 553 -27.70 46.46 -13.03
N GLU A 554 -26.78 47.36 -12.75
CA GLU A 554 -27.07 48.60 -12.00
C GLU A 554 -28.10 49.46 -12.73
N LYS A 555 -28.87 50.25 -11.97
CA LYS A 555 -29.88 51.17 -12.53
C LYS A 555 -29.24 52.11 -13.53
N ILE A 556 -29.85 52.22 -14.71
CA ILE A 556 -29.40 53.15 -15.74
C ILE A 556 -30.14 54.47 -15.64
N GLU A 557 -29.48 55.60 -15.79
CA GLU A 557 -30.21 56.85 -15.92
C GLU A 557 -31.01 56.87 -17.24
N LYS A 558 -32.25 57.35 -17.24
CA LYS A 558 -33.02 57.50 -18.49
C LYS A 558 -32.22 58.38 -19.45
N VAL A 559 -32.03 57.90 -20.68
CA VAL A 559 -31.40 58.70 -21.72
C VAL A 559 -32.32 59.88 -22.03
N ASN A 560 -31.82 61.09 -21.82
CA ASN A 560 -32.60 62.29 -22.10
C ASN A 560 -32.59 62.55 -23.61
N LEU A 561 -33.73 62.46 -24.27
CA LEU A 561 -33.86 62.72 -25.69
C LEU A 561 -33.43 64.15 -26.08
N ASN A 562 -33.38 65.09 -25.12
CA ASN A 562 -32.85 66.43 -25.38
C ASN A 562 -31.39 66.43 -25.83
N ILE A 563 -30.60 65.38 -25.53
CA ILE A 563 -29.22 65.25 -26.06
C ILE A 563 -29.20 65.21 -27.59
N PHE A 564 -30.35 64.93 -28.23
CA PHE A 564 -30.51 64.92 -29.67
C PHE A 564 -30.95 66.28 -30.26
N ASN A 565 -31.19 67.29 -29.42
CA ASN A 565 -31.50 68.67 -29.87
C ASN A 565 -30.25 69.53 -30.06
N ASP A 566 -29.12 69.11 -29.49
CA ASP A 566 -27.84 69.82 -29.64
C ASP A 566 -27.20 69.47 -31.00
N ALA A 567 -26.46 70.41 -31.59
CA ALA A 567 -25.84 70.32 -32.92
C ALA A 567 -24.71 69.27 -33.03
N GLN A 568 -24.66 68.27 -32.13
CA GLN A 568 -23.72 67.13 -32.14
C GLN A 568 -24.41 65.78 -31.80
N GLY A 569 -25.75 65.70 -31.87
CA GLY A 569 -26.50 64.49 -31.55
C GLY A 569 -26.47 63.39 -32.64
N VAL A 570 -27.03 62.21 -32.35
CA VAL A 570 -27.12 61.01 -33.24
C VAL A 570 -27.81 61.27 -34.60
N PHE A 571 -28.48 62.41 -34.73
CA PHE A 571 -29.20 62.84 -35.93
C PHE A 571 -28.51 63.96 -36.70
N VAL A 572 -27.30 64.38 -36.33
CA VAL A 572 -26.62 65.55 -36.95
C VAL A 572 -26.46 65.40 -38.46
N ASP A 573 -26.18 64.18 -38.93
CA ASP A 573 -26.02 63.85 -40.34
C ASP A 573 -27.25 63.13 -40.92
N TYR A 574 -28.35 63.06 -40.17
CA TYR A 574 -29.57 62.44 -40.69
C TYR A 574 -30.26 63.39 -41.65
N LYS A 575 -30.36 63.00 -42.92
CA LYS A 575 -31.20 63.65 -43.93
C LYS A 575 -32.14 62.60 -44.51
N PRO A 576 -33.47 62.79 -44.43
CA PRO A 576 -34.41 61.97 -45.19
C PRO A 576 -34.08 62.06 -46.68
N LYS A 577 -34.03 60.91 -47.35
CA LYS A 577 -33.83 60.81 -48.80
C LYS A 577 -35.02 61.41 -49.53
N ASP A 578 -34.82 62.06 -50.69
CA ASP A 578 -35.93 62.58 -51.49
C ASP A 578 -36.91 61.44 -51.83
N GLY A 579 -38.19 61.64 -51.51
CA GLY A 579 -39.23 60.61 -51.65
C GLY A 579 -39.47 59.71 -50.43
N SER A 580 -38.84 59.98 -49.29
CA SER A 580 -39.10 59.28 -48.02
C SER A 580 -40.57 59.42 -47.58
N THR A 581 -41.16 58.36 -46.99
CA THR A 581 -42.49 58.42 -46.38
C THR A 581 -42.42 58.68 -44.88
N GLN A 582 -43.55 59.03 -44.27
CA GLN A 582 -43.62 59.20 -42.82
C GLN A 582 -43.19 57.92 -42.07
N GLU A 583 -43.64 56.75 -42.53
CA GLU A 583 -43.34 55.46 -41.92
C GLU A 583 -41.85 55.07 -42.06
N SER A 584 -41.23 55.35 -43.22
CA SER A 584 -39.80 55.07 -43.42
C SER A 584 -38.93 55.94 -42.52
N ILE A 585 -39.30 57.22 -42.37
CA ILE A 585 -38.60 58.15 -41.46
C ILE A 585 -38.77 57.71 -40.01
N GLN A 586 -39.96 57.29 -39.59
CA GLN A 586 -40.20 56.78 -38.23
C GLN A 586 -39.35 55.54 -37.93
N ALA A 587 -39.26 54.60 -38.88
CA ALA A 587 -38.45 53.39 -38.75
C ALA A 587 -36.95 53.71 -38.68
N ASP A 588 -36.45 54.58 -39.57
CA ASP A 588 -35.05 55.01 -39.59
C ASP A 588 -34.65 55.75 -38.30
N VAL A 589 -35.54 56.63 -37.81
CA VAL A 589 -35.33 57.36 -36.57
C VAL A 589 -35.29 56.41 -35.37
N LEU A 590 -36.19 55.43 -35.31
CA LEU A 590 -36.17 54.42 -34.27
C LEU A 590 -34.90 53.55 -34.33
N ALA A 591 -34.48 53.13 -35.52
CA ALA A 591 -33.25 52.35 -35.72
C ALA A 591 -32.00 53.14 -35.29
N LYS A 592 -31.92 54.43 -35.62
CA LYS A 592 -30.85 55.33 -35.15
C LYS A 592 -30.87 55.53 -33.63
N LEU A 593 -32.04 55.62 -33.00
CA LEU A 593 -32.09 55.64 -31.53
C LEU A 593 -31.55 54.33 -30.93
N GLN A 594 -31.79 53.18 -31.57
CA GLN A 594 -31.31 51.88 -31.11
C GLN A 594 -29.80 51.69 -31.23
N THR A 595 -29.08 52.52 -32.01
CA THR A 595 -27.60 52.48 -32.05
C THR A 595 -26.95 53.17 -30.85
N VAL A 596 -27.74 53.90 -30.05
CA VAL A 596 -27.24 54.54 -28.84
C VAL A 596 -27.05 53.50 -27.74
N LYS A 597 -25.88 53.51 -27.11
CA LYS A 597 -25.53 52.60 -26.01
C LYS A 597 -26.65 52.55 -24.96
N GLY A 598 -27.19 51.35 -24.70
CA GLY A 598 -28.29 51.15 -23.74
C GLY A 598 -29.71 51.34 -24.29
N LEU A 599 -29.87 51.68 -25.57
CA LEU A 599 -31.17 51.83 -26.24
C LEU A 599 -31.42 50.75 -27.32
N LYS A 600 -30.61 49.70 -27.43
CA LYS A 600 -30.76 48.65 -28.46
C LYS A 600 -32.12 47.96 -28.43
N LYS A 601 -32.76 47.87 -27.26
CA LYS A 601 -34.12 47.33 -27.07
C LYS A 601 -35.23 48.39 -27.03
N LEU A 602 -34.94 49.65 -27.37
CA LEU A 602 -35.95 50.69 -27.48
C LEU A 602 -37.00 50.29 -28.52
N THR A 603 -38.27 50.37 -28.16
CA THR A 603 -39.37 50.00 -29.06
C THR A 603 -40.20 51.22 -29.47
N ALA A 604 -41.06 51.06 -30.47
CA ALA A 604 -42.05 52.09 -30.82
C ALA A 604 -43.04 52.42 -29.68
N SER A 605 -43.11 51.61 -28.61
CA SER A 605 -43.94 51.91 -27.44
C SER A 605 -43.29 52.91 -26.47
N ASP A 606 -41.96 53.04 -26.55
CA ASP A 606 -41.16 53.91 -25.68
C ASP A 606 -41.07 55.35 -26.19
N VAL A 607 -41.27 55.56 -27.49
CA VAL A 607 -41.17 56.86 -28.15
C VAL A 607 -42.34 57.08 -29.11
N ASP A 608 -42.95 58.26 -29.07
CA ASP A 608 -43.86 58.75 -30.10
C ASP A 608 -43.03 59.54 -31.11
N ILE A 609 -42.82 58.97 -32.31
CA ILE A 609 -42.10 59.60 -33.41
C ILE A 609 -43.13 60.12 -34.40
N LYS A 610 -43.15 61.43 -34.63
CA LYS A 610 -43.98 62.06 -35.68
C LYS A 610 -43.05 62.74 -36.67
N ALA A 611 -43.28 62.48 -37.95
CA ALA A 611 -42.60 63.15 -39.04
C ALA A 611 -43.67 63.81 -39.93
N VAL A 612 -43.64 65.13 -40.02
CA VAL A 612 -44.60 65.90 -40.83
C VAL A 612 -43.83 66.72 -41.84
N GLN A 613 -44.16 66.55 -43.11
CA GLN A 613 -43.58 67.37 -44.16
C GLN A 613 -44.08 68.81 -44.02
N SER A 614 -43.15 69.76 -43.99
CA SER A 614 -43.41 71.17 -43.84
C SER A 614 -42.71 71.97 -44.94
N SER A 615 -43.29 73.11 -45.29
CA SER A 615 -42.67 74.12 -46.14
C SER A 615 -42.57 75.40 -45.31
N PRO A 616 -41.37 75.84 -44.89
CA PRO A 616 -41.24 77.00 -44.03
C PRO A 616 -41.73 78.27 -44.77
N LYS A 617 -42.65 79.02 -44.15
CA LYS A 617 -43.33 80.20 -44.73
C LYS A 617 -42.42 81.39 -45.11
N LEU A 618 -41.10 81.28 -44.95
CA LEU A 618 -40.14 82.39 -45.05
C LEU A 618 -38.89 82.13 -45.90
N SER A 619 -38.78 80.98 -46.60
CA SER A 619 -37.68 80.72 -47.55
C SER A 619 -38.14 80.91 -49.00
N LYS A 620 -37.30 81.51 -49.84
CA LYS A 620 -37.52 81.65 -51.29
C LYS A 620 -37.12 80.40 -52.09
N ASP A 621 -36.56 79.38 -51.43
CA ASP A 621 -36.12 78.14 -52.08
C ASP A 621 -37.13 77.01 -51.86
N ALA A 622 -37.41 76.25 -52.92
CA ALA A 622 -38.45 75.22 -53.01
C ALA A 622 -38.12 73.91 -52.28
N SER A 623 -37.21 73.92 -51.31
CA SER A 623 -36.77 72.73 -50.58
C SER A 623 -37.84 72.24 -49.62
N LYS A 624 -38.11 70.93 -49.63
CA LYS A 624 -39.03 70.25 -48.71
C LYS A 624 -38.32 70.06 -47.36
N TYR A 625 -39.03 70.24 -46.25
CA TYR A 625 -38.50 70.00 -44.91
C TYR A 625 -39.38 68.99 -44.17
N TRP A 626 -38.79 68.26 -43.23
CA TRP A 626 -39.48 67.36 -42.32
C TRP A 626 -39.34 67.89 -40.89
N ASP A 627 -40.47 68.16 -40.25
CA ASP A 627 -40.54 68.42 -38.83
C ASP A 627 -40.69 67.06 -38.12
N ILE A 628 -39.60 66.61 -37.51
CA ILE A 628 -39.54 65.33 -36.80
C ILE A 628 -39.55 65.62 -35.29
N SER A 629 -40.64 65.25 -34.64
CA SER A 629 -40.74 65.30 -33.18
C SER A 629 -40.67 63.90 -32.60
N ILE A 630 -39.73 63.68 -31.70
CA ILE A 630 -39.57 62.43 -30.94
C ILE A 630 -39.90 62.76 -29.50
N ARG A 631 -40.94 62.16 -28.95
CA ARG A 631 -41.30 62.35 -27.53
C ARG A 631 -41.18 61.02 -26.82
N ALA A 632 -40.44 60.99 -25.71
CA ALA A 632 -40.45 59.83 -24.83
C ALA A 632 -41.88 59.63 -24.32
N ASN A 633 -42.39 58.42 -24.45
CA ASN A 633 -43.67 58.06 -23.83
C ASN A 633 -43.52 58.25 -22.32
N GLU A 634 -44.55 58.79 -21.66
CA GLU A 634 -44.52 59.02 -20.20
C GLU A 634 -44.28 57.73 -19.42
N LYS A 635 -44.66 56.59 -20.00
CA LYS A 635 -44.43 55.25 -19.44
C LYS A 635 -43.07 54.64 -19.79
N SER A 636 -42.27 55.28 -20.64
CA SER A 636 -40.95 54.73 -20.98
C SER A 636 -40.02 54.81 -19.77
N GLU A 637 -39.35 53.70 -19.48
CA GLU A 637 -38.34 53.63 -18.42
C GLU A 637 -36.90 53.76 -18.95
N LEU A 638 -36.73 53.83 -20.27
CA LEU A 638 -35.42 53.90 -20.96
C LEU A 638 -35.08 55.33 -21.39
N VAL A 639 -36.07 56.12 -21.82
CA VAL A 639 -35.87 57.48 -22.34
C VAL A 639 -36.75 58.51 -21.60
N LYS A 640 -36.30 59.77 -21.57
CA LYS A 640 -37.06 60.92 -21.03
C LYS A 640 -36.95 62.14 -21.94
N GLY A 641 -37.88 63.07 -21.84
CA GLY A 641 -37.83 64.34 -22.58
C GLY A 641 -38.35 64.23 -24.01
N SER A 642 -37.97 65.18 -24.85
CA SER A 642 -38.40 65.22 -26.25
C SER A 642 -37.35 65.87 -27.13
N ALA A 643 -37.10 65.26 -28.27
CA ALA A 643 -36.35 65.89 -29.33
C ALA A 643 -37.30 66.48 -30.38
N SER A 644 -36.92 67.59 -30.98
CA SER A 644 -37.60 68.11 -32.16
C SER A 644 -36.55 68.66 -33.10
N MET A 645 -36.60 68.21 -34.34
CA MET A 645 -35.63 68.56 -35.36
C MET A 645 -36.37 68.91 -36.64
N LEU A 646 -36.02 70.06 -37.20
CA LEU A 646 -36.44 70.45 -38.55
C LEU A 646 -35.31 70.05 -39.49
N ILE A 647 -35.52 68.99 -40.27
CA ILE A 647 -34.50 68.47 -41.17
C ILE A 647 -34.90 68.77 -42.60
N GLN A 648 -33.98 69.34 -43.37
CA GLN A 648 -34.17 69.55 -44.79
C GLN A 648 -34.12 68.20 -45.51
N GLU A 649 -35.13 67.92 -46.35
CA GLU A 649 -35.07 66.82 -47.30
C GLU A 649 -33.91 67.11 -48.25
N ALA A 650 -33.01 66.15 -48.42
CA ALA A 650 -31.77 66.40 -49.17
C ALA A 650 -32.08 66.80 -50.62
N ASP A 651 -31.38 67.81 -51.14
CA ASP A 651 -31.27 67.99 -52.59
C ASP A 651 -30.70 66.70 -53.19
N ILE A 652 -31.15 66.30 -54.40
CA ILE A 652 -30.68 65.09 -55.11
C ILE A 652 -29.15 65.05 -54.97
N PRO A 653 -28.58 64.16 -54.14
CA PRO A 653 -27.20 64.30 -53.76
C PRO A 653 -26.37 64.03 -55.00
N THR A 654 -25.57 65.02 -55.37
CA THR A 654 -24.60 64.84 -56.45
C THR A 654 -23.37 64.18 -55.84
N VAL A 655 -23.16 62.90 -56.14
CA VAL A 655 -21.92 62.23 -55.75
C VAL A 655 -20.80 62.87 -56.56
N THR A 656 -19.85 63.50 -55.85
CA THR A 656 -18.79 64.27 -56.50
C THR A 656 -17.79 63.33 -57.18
N GLU A 657 -17.10 63.85 -58.19
CA GLU A 657 -16.00 63.12 -58.83
C GLU A 657 -14.94 62.72 -57.81
N GLU A 658 -14.65 63.58 -56.84
CA GLU A 658 -13.67 63.33 -55.78
C GLU A 658 -14.08 62.18 -54.86
N THR A 659 -15.34 62.10 -54.44
CA THR A 659 -15.82 61.00 -53.57
C THR A 659 -15.70 59.64 -54.27
N ILE A 660 -16.09 59.56 -55.54
CA ILE A 660 -15.97 58.31 -56.31
C ILE A 660 -14.51 57.98 -56.58
N THR A 661 -13.70 58.98 -56.93
CA THR A 661 -12.26 58.79 -57.19
C THR A 661 -11.53 58.32 -55.94
N ASN A 662 -11.82 58.88 -54.76
CA ASN A 662 -11.20 58.45 -53.51
C ASN A 662 -11.62 57.04 -53.12
N ALA A 663 -12.90 56.66 -53.25
CA ALA A 663 -13.35 55.30 -52.95
C ALA A 663 -12.76 54.26 -53.92
N LEU A 664 -12.68 54.60 -55.21
CA LEU A 664 -12.02 53.77 -56.22
C LEU A 664 -10.52 53.66 -55.94
N ASN A 665 -9.87 54.76 -55.57
CA ASN A 665 -8.46 54.77 -55.19
C ASN A 665 -8.23 53.96 -53.91
N ASP A 666 -8.98 54.13 -52.83
CA ASP A 666 -8.86 53.34 -51.59
C ASP A 666 -9.04 51.83 -51.86
N ALA A 667 -9.88 51.48 -52.84
CA ALA A 667 -10.09 50.10 -53.22
C ALA A 667 -8.84 49.45 -53.84
N VAL A 668 -7.96 50.24 -54.45
CA VAL A 668 -6.79 49.77 -55.21
C VAL A 668 -5.44 50.25 -54.66
N GLN A 669 -5.41 51.34 -53.91
CA GLN A 669 -4.20 52.02 -53.44
C GLN A 669 -3.49 51.16 -52.41
N GLY A 670 -2.20 50.91 -52.65
CA GLY A 670 -1.39 50.01 -51.82
C GLY A 670 -1.76 48.52 -51.96
N LYS A 671 -2.69 48.17 -52.87
CA LYS A 671 -3.00 46.77 -53.19
C LYS A 671 -2.33 46.36 -54.49
N ASN A 672 -1.94 45.10 -54.50
CA ASN A 672 -1.31 44.42 -55.62
C ASN A 672 -2.27 43.31 -56.06
N PHE A 673 -2.65 43.32 -57.34
CA PHE A 673 -3.60 42.36 -57.89
C PHE A 673 -2.86 41.29 -58.69
N LYS A 674 -3.30 40.03 -58.58
CA LYS A 674 -2.62 38.91 -59.27
C LYS A 674 -2.88 38.89 -60.77
N ASP A 675 -4.03 39.40 -61.19
CA ASP A 675 -4.46 39.45 -62.59
C ASP A 675 -5.50 40.56 -62.80
N ASP A 676 -5.80 40.84 -64.07
CA ASP A 676 -6.75 41.89 -64.47
C ASP A 676 -8.17 41.60 -63.94
N ALA A 677 -8.54 40.32 -63.77
CA ALA A 677 -9.88 39.93 -63.33
C ALA A 677 -10.09 40.23 -61.84
N GLU A 678 -9.06 40.04 -61.02
CA GLU A 678 -9.08 40.39 -59.59
C GLU A 678 -9.11 41.90 -59.37
N ALA A 679 -8.33 42.66 -60.15
CA ALA A 679 -8.36 44.13 -60.12
C ALA A 679 -9.75 44.67 -60.50
N ILE A 680 -10.34 44.13 -61.58
CA ILE A 680 -11.70 44.48 -62.01
C ILE A 680 -12.73 44.11 -60.93
N ALA A 681 -12.64 42.92 -60.34
CA ALA A 681 -13.56 42.48 -59.29
C ALA A 681 -13.50 43.39 -58.06
N ALA A 682 -12.29 43.80 -57.64
CA ALA A 682 -12.10 44.72 -56.52
C ALA A 682 -12.74 46.09 -56.77
N VAL A 683 -12.62 46.62 -57.99
CA VAL A 683 -13.24 47.89 -58.40
C VAL A 683 -14.77 47.78 -58.51
N ILE A 684 -15.29 46.66 -59.03
CA ILE A 684 -16.75 46.45 -59.14
C ILE A 684 -17.41 46.28 -57.77
N ALA A 685 -16.70 45.69 -56.81
CA ALA A 685 -17.18 45.48 -55.45
C ALA A 685 -17.20 46.76 -54.59
N VAL A 686 -16.73 47.89 -55.12
CA VAL A 686 -16.76 49.17 -54.40
C VAL A 686 -18.20 49.62 -54.19
N GLU A 687 -18.57 49.80 -52.93
CA GLU A 687 -19.86 50.38 -52.56
C GLU A 687 -19.68 51.86 -52.22
N VAL A 688 -20.26 52.74 -53.05
CA VAL A 688 -20.32 54.19 -52.78
C VAL A 688 -21.78 54.56 -52.62
N GLU A 689 -22.11 55.25 -51.53
CA GLU A 689 -23.47 55.76 -51.32
C GLU A 689 -23.89 56.67 -52.48
N GLY A 690 -25.00 56.33 -53.12
CA GLY A 690 -25.49 57.04 -54.30
C GLY A 690 -25.05 56.47 -55.65
N VAL A 691 -24.18 55.46 -55.69
CA VAL A 691 -23.83 54.68 -56.88
C VAL A 691 -24.48 53.30 -56.78
N LYS A 692 -25.26 52.91 -57.79
CA LYS A 692 -25.94 51.62 -57.87
C LYS A 692 -24.99 50.48 -58.23
N SER A 693 -24.04 50.74 -59.12
CA SER A 693 -23.04 49.76 -59.56
C SER A 693 -21.90 50.42 -60.33
N PHE A 694 -20.74 49.77 -60.31
CA PHE A 694 -19.60 50.08 -61.18
C PHE A 694 -19.42 49.00 -62.26
N LYS A 695 -18.95 49.41 -63.45
CA LYS A 695 -18.46 48.54 -64.52
C LYS A 695 -17.04 48.93 -64.87
N ALA A 696 -16.11 47.97 -64.97
CA ALA A 696 -14.72 48.26 -65.27
C ALA A 696 -14.19 47.41 -66.44
N GLU A 697 -13.33 48.00 -67.27
CA GLU A 697 -12.61 47.34 -68.36
C GLU A 697 -11.17 47.87 -68.48
N VAL A 698 -10.24 47.05 -68.98
CA VAL A 698 -8.83 47.46 -69.16
C VAL A 698 -8.70 48.35 -70.39
N LYS A 699 -8.01 49.49 -70.26
CA LYS A 699 -7.73 50.41 -71.37
C LYS A 699 -6.54 49.89 -72.18
N THR A 700 -6.70 49.70 -73.50
CA THR A 700 -5.67 49.05 -74.36
C THR A 700 -4.46 49.91 -74.71
N ASP A 701 -4.55 51.23 -74.54
CA ASP A 701 -3.53 52.19 -74.97
C ASP A 701 -3.00 52.98 -73.77
N GLY A 702 -2.02 52.44 -73.04
CA GLY A 702 -1.42 53.15 -71.89
C GLY A 702 -0.54 52.38 -70.91
N ASN A 703 -0.21 51.10 -71.14
CA ASN A 703 0.58 50.32 -70.17
C ASN A 703 2.03 50.84 -70.10
N LEU A 704 2.47 51.20 -68.89
CA LEU A 704 3.87 51.51 -68.57
C LEU A 704 4.50 50.27 -67.93
N VAL A 705 5.56 49.76 -68.55
CA VAL A 705 6.37 48.67 -67.99
C VAL A 705 7.64 49.31 -67.41
N GLU A 706 7.79 49.30 -66.09
CA GLU A 706 9.06 49.60 -65.44
C GLU A 706 9.85 48.30 -65.27
N THR A 707 10.99 48.16 -65.95
CA THR A 707 11.95 47.08 -65.71
C THR A 707 13.07 47.58 -64.82
N ALA A 708 13.23 46.97 -63.64
CA ALA A 708 14.43 47.11 -62.82
C ALA A 708 15.07 45.72 -62.59
N ASN A 709 16.29 45.54 -63.09
CA ASN A 709 17.21 44.48 -62.68
C ASN A 709 18.14 45.05 -61.60
N GLU A 710 18.22 44.39 -60.44
CA GLU A 710 19.45 43.85 -59.82
C GLU A 710 19.08 43.14 -58.50
N GLU A 711 19.52 41.89 -58.38
CA GLU A 711 19.63 41.01 -57.21
C GLU A 711 18.61 41.16 -56.05
N GLY A 712 17.61 40.26 -56.03
CA GLY A 712 16.81 39.96 -54.85
C GLY A 712 15.31 40.00 -55.12
N ALA A 713 14.78 38.89 -55.65
CA ALA A 713 13.36 38.59 -55.96
C ALA A 713 12.30 39.60 -55.45
N THR A 714 12.10 40.69 -56.21
CA THR A 714 10.89 41.51 -56.16
C THR A 714 10.01 41.19 -57.38
N PRO A 715 8.67 41.14 -57.22
CA PRO A 715 7.77 40.83 -58.33
C PRO A 715 7.84 41.88 -59.44
N GLU A 716 7.72 41.44 -60.70
CA GLU A 716 7.46 42.36 -61.81
C GLU A 716 6.06 42.96 -61.63
N THR A 717 5.99 44.21 -61.18
CA THR A 717 4.76 45.01 -61.15
C THR A 717 4.52 45.65 -62.52
N GLU A 718 3.41 45.30 -63.17
CA GLU A 718 2.87 46.02 -64.32
C GLU A 718 1.76 46.97 -63.86
N THR A 719 1.92 48.27 -64.13
CA THR A 719 0.88 49.26 -63.83
C THR A 719 -0.07 49.38 -65.02
N LYS A 720 -1.37 49.18 -64.79
CA LYS A 720 -2.45 49.27 -65.80
C LYS A 720 -3.49 50.31 -65.41
N ILE A 721 -4.19 50.85 -66.40
CA ILE A 721 -5.30 51.79 -66.20
C ILE A 721 -6.62 51.09 -66.55
N LEU A 722 -7.53 51.03 -65.59
CA LEU A 722 -8.91 50.57 -65.78
C LEU A 722 -9.82 51.75 -66.10
N LYS A 723 -10.64 51.63 -67.16
CA LYS A 723 -11.77 52.54 -67.41
C LYS A 723 -12.98 52.04 -66.62
N VAL A 724 -13.48 52.87 -65.71
CA VAL A 724 -14.58 52.55 -64.80
C VAL A 724 -15.79 53.43 -65.08
N THR A 725 -16.96 52.84 -65.25
CA THR A 725 -18.25 53.54 -65.46
C THR A 725 -19.17 53.32 -64.27
N ALA A 726 -19.72 54.39 -63.70
CA ALA A 726 -20.62 54.36 -62.55
C ALA A 726 -22.09 54.62 -62.97
N GLU A 727 -23.04 53.87 -62.39
CA GLU A 727 -24.48 54.07 -62.56
C GLU A 727 -25.08 54.67 -61.28
N ALA A 728 -25.88 55.73 -61.37
CA ALA A 728 -26.47 56.39 -60.20
C ALA A 728 -27.53 55.49 -59.51
N ALA A 729 -27.57 55.52 -58.18
CA ALA A 729 -28.69 54.96 -57.40
C ALA A 729 -29.92 55.87 -57.47
N GLU A 730 -31.10 55.30 -57.25
CA GLU A 730 -32.37 56.04 -57.29
C GLU A 730 -32.33 57.19 -56.26
N GLY A 731 -32.65 58.41 -56.72
CA GLY A 731 -32.59 59.62 -55.90
C GLY A 731 -31.22 60.32 -55.84
N TYR A 732 -30.21 59.85 -56.58
CA TYR A 732 -28.87 60.45 -56.66
C TYR A 732 -28.51 60.88 -58.10
N GLN A 733 -27.62 61.86 -58.22
CA GLN A 733 -26.99 62.26 -59.48
C GLN A 733 -25.47 62.04 -59.37
N LEU A 734 -24.79 61.64 -60.44
CA LEU A 734 -23.32 61.56 -60.46
C LEU A 734 -22.75 62.79 -61.16
N ALA A 735 -21.76 63.46 -60.55
CA ALA A 735 -21.06 64.58 -61.18
C ALA A 735 -20.29 64.13 -62.43
N LYS A 736 -19.83 62.87 -62.42
CA LYS A 736 -19.11 62.22 -63.50
C LYS A 736 -19.43 60.73 -63.48
N THR A 737 -19.55 60.13 -64.66
CA THR A 737 -19.92 58.72 -64.80
C THR A 737 -18.77 57.86 -65.29
N GLU A 738 -17.67 58.44 -65.76
CA GLU A 738 -16.48 57.72 -66.23
C GLU A 738 -15.22 58.14 -65.48
N PHE A 739 -14.43 57.16 -65.04
CA PHE A 739 -13.23 57.31 -64.23
C PHE A 739 -12.10 56.45 -64.80
N GLU A 740 -10.85 56.85 -64.52
CA GLU A 740 -9.67 56.07 -64.83
C GLU A 740 -8.97 55.73 -63.50
N VAL A 741 -8.75 54.45 -63.26
CA VAL A 741 -8.16 53.94 -62.01
C VAL A 741 -6.88 53.20 -62.34
N GLU A 742 -5.79 53.64 -61.74
CA GLU A 742 -4.49 52.98 -61.87
C GLU A 742 -4.41 51.79 -60.91
N VAL A 743 -4.06 50.62 -61.43
CA VAL A 743 -3.92 49.38 -60.66
C VAL A 743 -2.56 48.75 -60.91
N ASN A 744 -1.96 48.20 -59.87
CA ASN A 744 -0.72 47.45 -59.95
C ASN A 744 -1.03 45.96 -60.05
N ILE A 745 -0.68 45.37 -61.18
CA ILE A 745 -0.72 43.93 -61.40
C ILE A 745 0.66 43.39 -61.06
N VAL A 746 0.74 42.57 -60.02
CA VAL A 746 1.98 41.88 -59.64
C VAL A 746 2.01 40.56 -60.39
N LYS A 747 2.85 40.44 -61.41
CA LYS A 747 3.25 39.11 -61.89
C LYS A 747 4.08 38.48 -60.79
N GLU A 748 3.68 37.29 -60.34
CA GLU A 748 4.39 36.51 -59.32
C GLU A 748 5.91 36.66 -59.48
N ALA A 749 6.54 37.35 -58.53
CA ALA A 749 7.94 37.11 -58.25
C ALA A 749 8.06 35.66 -57.80
N ALA A 750 9.17 35.06 -58.20
CA ALA A 750 9.65 33.79 -57.74
C ALA A 750 9.22 33.51 -56.29
N SER A 751 8.56 32.37 -56.10
CA SER A 751 8.51 31.62 -54.84
C SER A 751 9.64 32.06 -53.90
N ASP A 752 9.31 32.46 -52.67
CA ASP A 752 10.31 32.59 -51.62
C ASP A 752 11.09 31.26 -51.56
N ASN A 753 12.27 31.26 -52.19
CA ASN A 753 13.05 30.05 -52.41
C ASN A 753 13.76 29.64 -51.11
N LYS A 754 13.64 30.43 -50.03
CA LYS A 754 14.16 30.07 -48.73
C LYS A 754 13.47 28.82 -48.22
N LYS A 755 14.29 27.90 -47.76
CA LYS A 755 13.86 26.60 -47.26
C LYS A 755 13.34 26.78 -45.83
N ASP A 756 12.12 26.30 -45.57
CA ASP A 756 11.51 26.41 -44.25
C ASP A 756 11.90 25.21 -43.38
N ILE A 757 12.48 25.46 -42.21
CA ILE A 757 12.86 24.42 -41.25
C ILE A 757 11.74 24.08 -40.25
N THR A 758 10.66 24.84 -40.21
CA THR A 758 9.62 24.72 -39.17
C THR A 758 9.00 23.32 -39.16
N GLY A 759 9.00 22.68 -37.98
CA GLY A 759 8.33 21.39 -37.77
C GLY A 759 9.05 20.16 -38.32
N LEU A 760 10.30 20.29 -38.78
CA LEU A 760 11.10 19.15 -39.20
C LEU A 760 11.32 18.16 -38.05
N THR A 761 11.21 16.87 -38.36
CA THR A 761 11.52 15.77 -37.44
C THR A 761 12.82 15.05 -37.83
N ALA A 762 13.29 14.14 -36.98
CA ALA A 762 14.45 13.30 -37.29
C ALA A 762 14.21 12.46 -38.55
N ASP A 763 12.99 11.92 -38.69
CA ASP A 763 12.57 11.14 -39.85
C ASP A 763 12.52 12.00 -41.12
N ASP A 764 12.05 13.26 -41.01
CA ASP A 764 12.08 14.20 -42.13
C ASP A 764 13.48 14.44 -42.67
N LEU A 765 14.47 14.46 -41.78
CA LEU A 765 15.89 14.65 -42.10
C LEU A 765 16.58 13.34 -42.51
N SER A 766 15.91 12.19 -42.38
CA SER A 766 16.51 10.86 -42.56
C SER A 766 17.81 10.69 -41.76
N LEU A 767 17.82 11.25 -40.55
CA LEU A 767 18.98 11.29 -39.67
C LEU A 767 18.78 10.35 -38.48
N GLU A 768 19.67 9.39 -38.32
CA GLU A 768 19.72 8.58 -37.09
C GLU A 768 20.38 9.40 -35.97
N ILE A 769 19.57 9.74 -34.97
CA ILE A 769 20.00 10.62 -33.87
C ILE A 769 20.58 9.78 -32.72
N SER A 770 21.81 10.10 -32.35
CA SER A 770 22.55 9.48 -31.24
C SER A 770 23.51 10.46 -30.59
N ASN A 771 24.17 10.05 -29.51
CA ASN A 771 25.23 10.84 -28.87
C ASN A 771 26.48 11.05 -29.74
N THR A 772 26.61 10.34 -30.85
CA THR A 772 27.71 10.57 -31.80
C THR A 772 27.31 11.46 -32.97
N THR A 773 26.02 11.85 -33.07
CA THR A 773 25.54 12.78 -34.09
C THR A 773 26.22 14.13 -33.89
N SER A 774 26.94 14.60 -34.90
CA SER A 774 27.65 15.89 -34.89
C SER A 774 26.80 17.00 -35.49
N GLN A 775 27.21 18.26 -35.28
CA GLN A 775 26.57 19.41 -35.93
C GLN A 775 26.67 19.32 -37.47
N GLN A 776 27.74 18.71 -37.99
CA GLN A 776 27.94 18.54 -39.42
C GLN A 776 26.97 17.51 -39.99
N ASP A 777 26.70 16.41 -39.28
CA ASP A 777 25.73 15.40 -39.73
C ASP A 777 24.32 15.99 -39.87
N VAL A 778 23.93 16.84 -38.91
CA VAL A 778 22.66 17.57 -38.93
C VAL A 778 22.62 18.59 -40.08
N LEU A 779 23.72 19.32 -40.31
CA LEU A 779 23.83 20.28 -41.42
C LEU A 779 23.76 19.58 -42.79
N ASP A 780 24.42 18.43 -42.93
CA ASP A 780 24.41 17.63 -44.16
C ASP A 780 23.03 17.03 -44.42
N ALA A 781 22.32 16.58 -43.38
CA ALA A 781 20.95 16.12 -43.48
C ALA A 781 19.99 17.24 -43.91
N LEU A 782 20.15 18.46 -43.37
CA LEU A 782 19.39 19.64 -43.82
C LEU A 782 19.67 19.98 -45.29
N ASN A 783 20.94 20.01 -45.69
CA ASN A 783 21.33 20.23 -47.08
C ASN A 783 20.74 19.17 -48.02
N THR A 784 20.76 17.91 -47.60
CA THR A 784 20.17 16.79 -48.36
C THR A 784 18.65 16.93 -48.46
N LYS A 785 17.95 17.20 -47.35
CA LYS A 785 16.49 17.38 -47.31
C LYS A 785 16.02 18.48 -48.24
N PHE A 786 16.78 19.57 -48.32
CA PHE A 786 16.45 20.70 -49.19
C PHE A 786 17.01 20.60 -50.61
N GLY A 787 17.76 19.54 -50.92
CA GLY A 787 18.35 19.29 -52.24
C GLY A 787 19.49 20.26 -52.62
N LEU A 788 20.25 20.74 -51.63
CA LEU A 788 21.34 21.71 -51.79
C LEU A 788 22.67 20.97 -52.06
N THR A 789 22.99 20.72 -53.33
CA THR A 789 24.17 19.91 -53.72
C THR A 789 25.41 20.73 -54.10
N GLU A 790 25.23 21.97 -54.54
CA GLU A 790 26.31 22.89 -54.93
C GLU A 790 26.85 23.66 -53.71
N ASP A 791 28.17 23.86 -53.63
CA ASP A 791 28.82 24.47 -52.45
C ASP A 791 28.39 25.92 -52.19
N THR A 792 27.93 26.65 -53.22
CA THR A 792 27.39 28.01 -53.06
C THR A 792 26.02 28.03 -52.39
N ASP A 793 25.27 26.94 -52.53
CA ASP A 793 23.85 26.87 -52.16
C ASP A 793 23.62 26.12 -50.86
N LYS A 794 24.58 25.30 -50.43
CA LYS A 794 24.58 24.63 -49.11
C LYS A 794 24.46 25.63 -47.97
N LEU A 795 23.71 25.24 -46.95
CA LEU A 795 23.63 25.94 -45.67
C LEU A 795 24.98 25.90 -44.97
N VAL A 796 25.31 27.02 -44.32
CA VAL A 796 26.56 27.18 -43.56
C VAL A 796 26.21 27.41 -42.08
N LEU A 797 26.88 26.66 -41.19
CA LEU A 797 26.77 26.85 -39.75
C LEU A 797 27.10 28.29 -39.34
N ASP A 798 26.35 28.82 -38.39
CA ASP A 798 26.43 30.17 -37.83
C ASP A 798 26.14 31.32 -38.83
N THR A 799 25.93 31.01 -40.11
CA THR A 799 25.49 31.96 -41.14
C THR A 799 24.02 31.77 -41.51
N ASP A 800 23.61 30.51 -41.67
CA ASP A 800 22.25 30.15 -42.05
C ASP A 800 21.49 29.49 -40.90
N VAL A 801 22.15 28.57 -40.17
CA VAL A 801 21.58 27.86 -39.02
C VAL A 801 22.59 27.74 -37.89
N THR A 802 22.11 27.73 -36.64
CA THR A 802 22.88 27.30 -35.46
C THR A 802 22.36 25.96 -34.98
N ILE A 803 23.27 25.05 -34.62
CA ILE A 803 22.92 23.70 -34.15
C ILE A 803 23.56 23.51 -32.77
N THR A 804 22.74 23.31 -31.75
CA THR A 804 23.21 23.04 -30.38
C THR A 804 22.90 21.60 -30.03
N ILE A 805 23.89 20.84 -29.55
CA ILE A 805 23.72 19.43 -29.17
C ILE A 805 23.98 19.28 -27.67
N ASN A 806 22.94 18.91 -26.94
CA ASN A 806 23.03 18.46 -25.56
C ASN A 806 22.97 16.93 -25.57
N LEU A 807 24.08 16.28 -25.23
CA LEU A 807 24.17 14.82 -25.25
C LEU A 807 23.20 14.19 -24.24
N ALA A 808 22.68 13.01 -24.59
CA ALA A 808 21.95 12.16 -23.67
C ALA A 808 22.91 11.62 -22.60
N THR A 809 22.43 11.51 -21.36
CA THR A 809 23.14 10.85 -20.27
C THR A 809 22.38 9.59 -19.85
N GLU A 810 22.94 8.82 -18.92
CA GLU A 810 22.28 7.62 -18.40
C GLU A 810 20.94 8.02 -17.75
N GLY A 811 19.83 7.47 -18.24
CA GLY A 811 18.48 7.76 -17.75
C GLY A 811 17.87 9.11 -18.17
N GLN A 812 18.60 9.96 -18.90
CA GLN A 812 18.09 11.25 -19.37
C GLN A 812 18.34 11.45 -20.87
N ALA A 813 17.27 11.71 -21.62
CA ALA A 813 17.34 11.96 -23.06
C ALA A 813 18.10 13.26 -23.36
N GLY A 814 18.88 13.23 -24.45
CA GLY A 814 19.58 14.40 -24.99
C GLY A 814 18.70 15.17 -25.97
N LYS A 815 19.21 16.30 -26.46
CA LYS A 815 18.46 17.22 -27.32
C LYS A 815 19.36 17.91 -28.34
N ILE A 816 18.94 17.92 -29.60
CA ILE A 816 19.53 18.73 -30.67
C ILE A 816 18.57 19.88 -30.97
N THR A 817 19.04 21.12 -30.90
CA THR A 817 18.27 22.32 -31.26
C THR A 817 18.86 22.95 -32.51
N ILE A 818 18.05 23.11 -33.55
CA ILE A 818 18.39 23.79 -34.81
C ILE A 818 17.63 25.10 -34.83
N ALA A 819 18.32 26.22 -34.96
CA ALA A 819 17.71 27.55 -35.05
C ALA A 819 18.18 28.26 -36.32
N VAL A 820 17.31 29.06 -36.93
CA VAL A 820 17.68 29.92 -38.07
C VAL A 820 18.49 31.11 -37.55
N VAL A 821 19.59 31.42 -38.24
CA VAL A 821 20.38 32.63 -37.95
C VAL A 821 19.65 33.85 -38.50
N ASP A 822 19.51 34.88 -37.66
CA ASP A 822 18.88 36.15 -38.05
C ASP A 822 19.66 36.78 -39.23
N GLY A 823 18.96 37.02 -40.34
CA GLY A 823 19.57 37.49 -41.60
C GLY A 823 19.93 36.40 -42.62
N SER A 824 19.65 35.11 -42.39
CA SER A 824 19.87 34.07 -43.41
C SER A 824 19.11 34.37 -44.72
N THR A 825 19.80 34.21 -45.84
CA THR A 825 19.23 34.37 -47.18
C THR A 825 18.72 33.04 -47.75
N LYS A 826 19.01 31.90 -47.10
CA LYS A 826 18.72 30.54 -47.61
C LYS A 826 17.63 29.80 -46.84
N VAL A 827 17.42 30.11 -45.56
CA VAL A 827 16.44 29.40 -44.70
C VAL A 827 15.57 30.36 -43.88
N LYS A 828 14.43 29.86 -43.41
CA LYS A 828 13.47 30.54 -42.52
C LYS A 828 12.78 29.52 -41.61
N GLY A 829 12.09 29.98 -40.56
CA GLY A 829 11.27 29.12 -39.69
C GLY A 829 11.56 29.27 -38.20
N THR A 830 10.85 28.49 -37.37
CA THR A 830 11.07 28.42 -35.91
C THR A 830 12.08 27.33 -35.55
N ASN A 831 12.56 27.36 -34.30
CA ASN A 831 13.49 26.35 -33.80
C ASN A 831 12.91 24.93 -33.94
N VAL A 832 13.77 24.01 -34.37
CA VAL A 832 13.50 22.58 -34.42
C VAL A 832 14.22 21.91 -33.27
N GLU A 833 13.53 21.04 -32.56
CA GLU A 833 14.08 20.29 -31.43
C GLU A 833 13.95 18.81 -31.71
N LEU A 834 15.08 18.10 -31.73
CA LEU A 834 15.15 16.66 -31.96
C LEU A 834 15.65 15.96 -30.69
N THR A 835 15.03 14.83 -30.33
CA THR A 835 15.37 14.09 -29.11
C THR A 835 16.44 13.05 -29.40
N ILE A 836 17.54 13.07 -28.65
CA ILE A 836 18.50 11.96 -28.59
C ILE A 836 17.99 10.98 -27.53
N PRO A 837 17.70 9.71 -27.86
CA PRO A 837 17.27 8.72 -26.88
C PRO A 837 18.26 8.61 -25.70
N ALA A 838 17.76 8.40 -24.48
CA ALA A 838 18.60 8.20 -23.30
C ALA A 838 19.54 7.00 -23.49
N LEU A 839 20.77 7.09 -22.95
CA LEU A 839 21.67 5.94 -22.94
C LEU A 839 21.05 4.82 -22.08
N HIS A 840 21.11 3.58 -22.57
CA HIS A 840 20.69 2.41 -21.80
C HIS A 840 21.49 2.35 -20.50
N ALA A 841 20.79 2.12 -19.39
CA ALA A 841 21.39 1.95 -18.07
C ALA A 841 22.48 0.87 -18.13
N ASP A 842 23.61 1.15 -17.49
CA ASP A 842 24.66 0.16 -17.27
C ASP A 842 24.03 -1.07 -16.60
N THR A 843 24.01 -2.19 -17.32
CA THR A 843 23.33 -3.41 -16.88
C THR A 843 24.04 -4.11 -15.74
N LYS A 844 25.25 -3.64 -15.37
CA LYS A 844 25.98 -4.14 -14.20
C LYS A 844 25.21 -3.83 -12.93
N LYS A 845 25.12 -4.83 -12.07
CA LYS A 845 24.48 -4.72 -10.77
C LYS A 845 25.37 -3.93 -9.82
N ASP A 846 24.86 -2.84 -9.27
CA ASP A 846 25.63 -2.00 -8.34
C ASP A 846 25.57 -2.58 -6.92
N ILE A 847 26.72 -2.85 -6.32
CA ILE A 847 26.80 -3.31 -4.92
C ILE A 847 26.84 -2.16 -3.92
N THR A 848 27.02 -0.91 -4.36
CA THR A 848 27.24 0.25 -3.48
C THR A 848 26.10 0.43 -2.49
N GLY A 849 26.44 0.52 -1.20
CA GLY A 849 25.48 0.82 -0.14
C GLY A 849 24.60 -0.33 0.31
N LEU A 850 24.80 -1.55 -0.21
CA LEU A 850 24.08 -2.73 0.27
C LEU A 850 24.31 -2.98 1.76
N THR A 851 23.25 -3.30 2.48
CA THR A 851 23.28 -3.68 3.90
C THR A 851 22.97 -5.17 4.09
N ALA A 852 23.17 -5.68 5.30
CA ALA A 852 22.81 -7.06 5.65
C ALA A 852 21.32 -7.34 5.43
N VAL A 853 20.47 -6.34 5.71
CA VAL A 853 19.03 -6.38 5.50
C VAL A 853 18.71 -6.44 4.01
N ASP A 854 19.40 -5.65 3.17
CA ASP A 854 19.20 -5.68 1.73
C ASP A 854 19.49 -7.04 1.11
N LEU A 855 20.49 -7.73 1.67
CA LEU A 855 20.92 -9.07 1.28
C LEU A 855 20.06 -10.18 1.90
N SER A 856 19.13 -9.85 2.80
CA SER A 856 18.37 -10.83 3.60
C SER A 856 19.29 -11.85 4.29
N LEU A 857 20.47 -11.39 4.72
CA LEU A 857 21.52 -12.24 5.28
C LEU A 857 21.63 -12.00 6.79
N GLU A 858 21.42 -13.05 7.58
CA GLU A 858 21.75 -13.02 9.00
C GLU A 858 23.27 -13.17 9.18
N ILE A 859 23.89 -12.14 9.77
CA ILE A 859 25.34 -12.06 9.89
C ILE A 859 25.79 -12.51 11.28
N SER A 860 26.66 -13.52 11.32
CA SER A 860 27.26 -14.07 12.52
C SER A 860 28.70 -14.52 12.27
N ASN A 861 29.38 -15.03 13.30
CA ASN A 861 30.71 -15.62 13.16
C ASN A 861 30.74 -16.94 12.36
N THR A 862 29.58 -17.49 11.99
CA THR A 862 29.50 -18.69 11.14
C THR A 862 29.17 -18.36 9.69
N THR A 863 28.87 -17.10 9.36
CA THR A 863 28.60 -16.66 7.98
C THR A 863 29.83 -16.91 7.10
N SER A 864 29.65 -17.67 6.02
CA SER A 864 30.71 -18.01 5.07
C SER A 864 30.74 -17.05 3.87
N GLN A 865 31.82 -17.08 3.09
CA GLN A 865 31.91 -16.32 1.84
C GLN A 865 30.84 -16.76 0.83
N GLN A 866 30.47 -18.04 0.84
CA GLN A 866 29.46 -18.57 -0.06
C GLN A 866 28.06 -18.07 0.32
N ASP A 867 27.72 -17.98 1.60
CA ASP A 867 26.42 -17.43 2.05
C ASP A 867 26.24 -15.99 1.58
N VAL A 868 27.31 -15.19 1.65
CA VAL A 868 27.31 -13.80 1.17
C VAL A 868 27.19 -13.74 -0.36
N LEU A 869 27.88 -14.63 -1.09
CA LEU A 869 27.80 -14.72 -2.55
C LEU A 869 26.41 -15.16 -3.02
N ASP A 870 25.79 -16.11 -2.34
CA ASP A 870 24.44 -16.60 -2.63
C ASP A 870 23.39 -15.53 -2.33
N ALA A 871 23.56 -14.79 -1.23
CA ALA A 871 22.72 -13.64 -0.91
C ALA A 871 22.84 -12.52 -1.97
N LEU A 872 24.04 -12.24 -2.48
CA LEU A 872 24.25 -11.30 -3.59
C LEU A 872 23.58 -11.78 -4.89
N ASN A 873 23.77 -13.05 -5.25
CA ASN A 873 23.12 -13.64 -6.42
C ASN A 873 21.60 -13.60 -6.32
N THR A 874 21.05 -13.90 -5.13
CA THR A 874 19.63 -13.82 -4.84
C THR A 874 19.11 -12.38 -4.94
N LYS A 875 19.81 -11.42 -4.32
CA LYS A 875 19.45 -9.99 -4.36
C LYS A 875 19.38 -9.44 -5.78
N PHE A 876 20.29 -9.89 -6.65
CA PHE A 876 20.34 -9.43 -8.04
C PHE A 876 19.50 -10.27 -9.00
N GLY A 877 18.79 -11.30 -8.52
CA GLY A 877 17.94 -12.18 -9.33
C GLY A 877 18.72 -13.06 -10.30
N LEU A 878 19.98 -13.38 -10.00
CA LEU A 878 20.88 -14.15 -10.87
C LEU A 878 20.68 -15.65 -10.61
N THR A 879 19.78 -16.27 -11.38
CA THR A 879 19.36 -17.67 -11.19
C THR A 879 20.03 -18.65 -12.15
N GLU A 880 20.42 -18.21 -13.35
CA GLU A 880 21.16 -19.02 -14.32
C GLU A 880 22.67 -19.05 -14.01
N ASP A 881 23.31 -20.21 -14.15
CA ASP A 881 24.72 -20.39 -13.78
C ASP A 881 25.69 -19.55 -14.61
N THR A 882 25.31 -19.14 -15.83
CA THR A 882 26.11 -18.21 -16.66
C THR A 882 26.09 -16.80 -16.11
N ASP A 883 25.04 -16.43 -15.37
CA ASP A 883 24.74 -15.05 -14.98
C ASP A 883 25.09 -14.81 -13.51
N LYS A 884 25.15 -15.86 -12.68
CA LYS A 884 25.61 -15.80 -11.29
C LYS A 884 26.99 -15.16 -11.17
N LEU A 885 27.16 -14.35 -10.13
CA LEU A 885 28.44 -13.81 -9.69
C LEU A 885 29.33 -14.95 -9.22
N VAL A 886 30.59 -14.87 -9.60
CA VAL A 886 31.62 -15.84 -9.23
C VAL A 886 32.64 -15.16 -8.31
N LEU A 887 32.98 -15.83 -7.21
CA LEU A 887 34.01 -15.38 -6.29
C LEU A 887 35.34 -15.17 -7.03
N ASP A 888 36.06 -14.11 -6.68
CA ASP A 888 37.35 -13.69 -7.24
C ASP A 888 37.35 -13.36 -8.75
N THR A 889 36.21 -13.50 -9.43
CA THR A 889 36.01 -13.07 -10.82
C THR A 889 35.15 -11.80 -10.89
N ASP A 890 34.07 -11.77 -10.12
CA ASP A 890 33.12 -10.66 -10.09
C ASP A 890 33.22 -9.88 -8.78
N VAL A 891 33.31 -10.59 -7.65
CA VAL A 891 33.44 -10.01 -6.30
C VAL A 891 34.48 -10.77 -5.47
N THR A 892 35.16 -10.07 -4.58
CA THR A 892 35.96 -10.64 -3.50
C THR A 892 35.23 -10.43 -2.18
N ILE A 893 35.27 -11.43 -1.28
CA ILE A 893 34.59 -11.38 0.01
C ILE A 893 35.62 -11.73 1.09
N THR A 894 35.87 -10.82 2.02
CA THR A 894 36.79 -11.02 3.15
C THR A 894 36.02 -11.00 4.45
N ILE A 895 36.21 -11.99 5.32
CA ILE A 895 35.51 -12.11 6.61
C ILE A 895 36.52 -12.05 7.75
N ASN A 896 36.36 -11.04 8.61
CA ASN A 896 37.05 -10.91 9.89
C ASN A 896 36.06 -11.22 11.00
N LEU A 897 36.28 -12.30 11.74
CA LEU A 897 35.36 -12.74 12.79
C LEU A 897 35.29 -11.74 13.95
N ALA A 898 34.14 -11.67 14.60
CA ALA A 898 33.94 -10.94 15.85
C ALA A 898 34.61 -11.68 17.02
N THR A 899 35.19 -10.93 17.95
CA THR A 899 35.73 -11.45 19.21
C THR A 899 34.95 -10.87 20.39
N GLU A 900 35.23 -11.36 21.61
CA GLU A 900 34.60 -10.82 22.82
C GLU A 900 34.85 -9.30 22.94
N GLY A 901 33.78 -8.52 23.01
CA GLY A 901 33.83 -7.05 23.09
C GLY A 901 34.26 -6.31 21.81
N GLN A 902 34.54 -7.00 20.71
CA GLN A 902 34.95 -6.38 19.44
C GLN A 902 34.17 -6.98 18.26
N ALA A 903 33.45 -6.12 17.53
CA ALA A 903 32.67 -6.53 16.36
C ALA A 903 33.57 -7.03 15.22
N GLY A 904 33.09 -8.03 14.49
CA GLY A 904 33.70 -8.53 13.27
C GLY A 904 33.22 -7.74 12.05
N LYS A 905 33.76 -8.07 10.88
CA LYS A 905 33.51 -7.35 9.64
C LYS A 905 33.59 -8.25 8.41
N ILE A 906 32.59 -8.15 7.54
CA ILE A 906 32.60 -8.73 6.19
C ILE A 906 32.81 -7.59 5.20
N THR A 907 33.77 -7.72 4.29
CA THR A 907 34.03 -6.75 3.22
C THR A 907 33.81 -7.42 1.88
N ILE A 908 32.92 -6.85 1.06
CA ILE A 908 32.64 -7.26 -0.32
C ILE A 908 33.22 -6.19 -1.23
N ALA A 909 34.07 -6.55 -2.17
CA ALA A 909 34.66 -5.63 -3.13
C ALA A 909 34.50 -6.15 -4.57
N VAL A 910 34.20 -5.27 -5.51
CA VAL A 910 34.14 -5.61 -6.93
C VAL A 910 35.53 -5.93 -7.46
N VAL A 911 35.66 -7.01 -8.22
CA VAL A 911 36.90 -7.35 -8.92
C VAL A 911 37.07 -6.44 -10.14
N ASP A 912 38.25 -5.85 -10.28
CA ASP A 912 38.58 -4.98 -11.41
C ASP A 912 38.44 -5.74 -12.74
N GLY A 913 37.62 -5.23 -13.65
CA GLY A 913 37.26 -5.90 -14.91
C GLY A 913 35.99 -6.76 -14.88
N SER A 914 35.25 -6.85 -13.77
CA SER A 914 33.94 -7.54 -13.78
C SER A 914 32.98 -6.93 -14.81
N THR A 915 32.31 -7.80 -15.56
CA THR A 915 31.28 -7.42 -16.54
C THR A 915 29.87 -7.48 -15.95
N LYS A 916 29.70 -7.98 -14.71
CA LYS A 916 28.40 -8.24 -14.08
C LYS A 916 28.06 -7.27 -12.96
N VAL A 917 29.06 -6.77 -12.23
CA VAL A 917 28.86 -5.87 -11.07
C VAL A 917 29.74 -4.63 -11.14
N LYS A 918 29.32 -3.59 -10.44
CA LYS A 918 30.04 -2.33 -10.22
C LYS A 918 29.80 -1.81 -8.80
N GLY A 919 30.54 -0.77 -8.41
CA GLY A 919 30.31 -0.07 -7.15
C GLY A 919 31.53 -0.03 -6.23
N THR A 920 31.35 0.59 -5.06
CA THR A 920 32.37 0.66 -4.01
C THR A 920 32.24 -0.50 -3.02
N ASN A 921 33.29 -0.72 -2.21
CA ASN A 921 33.28 -1.77 -1.20
C ASN A 921 32.09 -1.65 -0.24
N VAL A 922 31.45 -2.79 0.03
CA VAL A 922 30.41 -2.94 1.04
C VAL A 922 31.03 -3.53 2.28
N GLU A 923 30.69 -2.96 3.43
CA GLU A 923 31.17 -3.42 4.73
C GLU A 923 29.99 -3.76 5.62
N LEU A 924 29.88 -5.02 6.02
CA LEU A 924 28.83 -5.52 6.90
C LEU A 924 29.43 -5.85 8.27
N THR A 925 28.74 -5.46 9.33
CA THR A 925 29.22 -5.64 10.70
C THR A 925 28.72 -6.96 11.28
N ILE A 926 29.63 -7.81 11.74
CA ILE A 926 29.30 -8.97 12.57
C ILE A 926 29.20 -8.46 14.02
N PRO A 927 28.05 -8.59 14.71
CA PRO A 927 27.92 -8.12 16.08
C PRO A 927 29.01 -8.68 17.00
N ALA A 928 29.52 -7.86 17.93
CA ALA A 928 30.47 -8.32 18.94
C ALA A 928 29.84 -9.41 19.80
N LEU A 929 30.62 -10.43 20.18
CA LEU A 929 30.16 -11.41 21.15
C LEU A 929 29.84 -10.69 22.47
N HIS A 930 28.64 -10.92 23.02
CA HIS A 930 28.16 -10.25 24.23
C HIS A 930 29.09 -10.51 25.41
N ALA A 931 29.42 -9.46 26.16
CA ALA A 931 30.10 -9.59 27.44
C ALA A 931 29.21 -10.35 28.42
N ASP A 932 29.79 -11.38 29.03
CA ASP A 932 29.23 -12.29 30.04
C ASP A 932 28.16 -11.66 30.95
N THR A 933 26.89 -12.01 30.69
CA THR A 933 25.68 -11.49 31.34
C THR A 933 25.49 -11.94 32.80
N LYS A 934 26.41 -12.77 33.32
CA LYS A 934 26.39 -13.26 34.70
C LYS A 934 26.53 -12.13 35.72
N LYS A 935 25.68 -12.16 36.74
CA LYS A 935 25.72 -11.21 37.86
C LYS A 935 26.90 -11.54 38.78
N ASP A 936 27.76 -10.56 39.05
CA ASP A 936 28.94 -10.76 39.90
C ASP A 936 28.58 -10.62 41.40
N ILE A 937 28.86 -11.66 42.19
CA ILE A 937 28.63 -11.63 43.64
C ILE A 937 29.84 -11.08 44.43
N THR A 938 30.97 -10.85 43.79
CA THR A 938 32.23 -10.49 44.46
C THR A 938 32.07 -9.21 45.29
N GLY A 939 32.48 -9.28 46.57
CA GLY A 939 32.55 -8.10 47.44
C GLY A 939 31.21 -7.62 48.03
N LEU A 940 30.11 -8.37 47.85
CA LEU A 940 28.82 -8.06 48.47
C LEU A 940 28.92 -8.01 50.00
N THR A 941 28.26 -7.04 50.61
CA THR A 941 28.12 -6.91 52.06
C THR A 941 26.67 -7.14 52.51
N ALA A 942 26.45 -7.32 53.81
CA ALA A 942 25.11 -7.44 54.39
C ALA A 942 24.22 -6.21 54.08
N VAL A 943 24.85 -5.03 53.99
CA VAL A 943 24.19 -3.77 53.63
C VAL A 943 23.79 -3.79 52.15
N ASP A 944 24.65 -4.30 51.27
CA ASP A 944 24.34 -4.40 49.83
C ASP A 944 23.14 -5.29 49.55
N LEU A 945 22.97 -6.34 50.36
CA LEU A 945 21.87 -7.28 50.30
C LEU A 945 20.62 -6.80 51.04
N SER A 946 20.69 -5.67 51.75
CA SER A 946 19.61 -5.20 52.64
C SER A 946 19.13 -6.29 53.62
N LEU A 947 20.06 -7.14 54.09
CA LEU A 947 19.77 -8.32 54.90
C LEU A 947 20.19 -8.10 56.35
N GLU A 948 19.26 -8.25 57.30
CA GLU A 948 19.58 -8.30 58.73
C GLU A 948 20.11 -9.69 59.11
N ILE A 949 21.39 -9.75 59.48
CA ILE A 949 22.08 -11.02 59.75
C ILE A 949 22.05 -11.35 61.26
N SER A 950 21.54 -12.53 61.58
CA SER A 950 21.47 -13.07 62.94
C SER A 950 21.60 -14.61 62.93
N ASN A 951 21.57 -15.24 64.11
CA ASN A 951 21.57 -16.70 64.23
C ASN A 951 20.29 -17.38 63.72
N THR A 952 19.27 -16.62 63.31
CA THR A 952 18.05 -17.16 62.72
C THR A 952 17.98 -16.96 61.20
N THR A 953 18.94 -16.27 60.59
CA THR A 953 19.01 -16.09 59.13
C THR A 953 19.16 -17.45 58.45
N SER A 954 18.25 -17.78 57.52
CA SER A 954 18.25 -19.03 56.76
C SER A 954 18.97 -18.87 55.41
N GLN A 955 19.28 -19.99 54.75
CA GLN A 955 19.83 -19.98 53.38
C GLN A 955 18.86 -19.31 52.39
N GLN A 956 17.55 -19.50 52.57
CA GLN A 956 16.53 -18.91 51.71
C GLN A 956 16.47 -17.38 51.84
N ASP A 957 16.60 -16.84 53.06
CA ASP A 957 16.62 -15.38 53.27
C ASP A 957 17.79 -14.72 52.51
N VAL A 958 18.95 -15.38 52.49
CA VAL A 958 20.13 -14.92 51.75
C VAL A 958 19.92 -15.04 50.23
N LEU A 959 19.30 -16.12 49.76
CA LEU A 959 18.99 -16.33 48.34
C LEU A 959 17.96 -15.32 47.80
N ASP A 960 16.92 -15.02 48.59
CA ASP A 960 15.90 -14.03 48.25
C ASP A 960 16.49 -12.62 48.21
N ALA A 961 17.39 -12.30 49.13
CA ALA A 961 18.12 -11.04 49.14
C ALA A 961 19.04 -10.90 47.90
N LEU A 962 19.70 -11.97 47.47
CA LEU A 962 20.47 -12.00 46.22
C LEU A 962 19.59 -11.79 44.99
N ASN A 963 18.46 -12.50 44.89
CA ASN A 963 17.50 -12.35 43.79
C ASN A 963 16.94 -10.93 43.72
N THR A 964 16.61 -10.34 44.87
CA THR A 964 16.15 -8.96 44.97
C THR A 964 17.23 -7.97 44.56
N LYS A 965 18.47 -8.15 45.04
CA LYS A 965 19.62 -7.29 44.70
C LYS A 965 19.89 -7.27 43.19
N PHE A 966 19.74 -8.41 42.52
CA PHE A 966 19.98 -8.53 41.09
C PHE A 966 18.75 -8.25 40.22
N GLY A 967 17.59 -7.93 40.82
CA GLY A 967 16.36 -7.61 40.11
C GLY A 967 15.73 -8.81 39.40
N LEU A 968 15.90 -10.02 39.94
CA LEU A 968 15.42 -11.28 39.36
C LEU A 968 14.00 -11.57 39.88
N THR A 969 12.98 -11.10 39.16
CA THR A 969 11.57 -11.20 39.59
C THR A 969 10.83 -12.40 38.99
N GLU A 970 11.20 -12.82 37.78
CA GLU A 970 10.61 -13.96 37.07
C GLU A 970 11.20 -15.29 37.56
N ASP A 971 10.37 -16.33 37.67
CA ASP A 971 10.78 -17.62 38.27
C ASP A 971 11.87 -18.34 37.45
N THR A 972 11.94 -18.12 36.14
CA THR A 972 13.00 -18.67 35.27
C THR A 972 14.36 -18.01 35.53
N ASP A 973 14.36 -16.77 36.01
CA ASP A 973 15.55 -15.92 36.08
C ASP A 973 16.14 -15.87 37.49
N LYS A 974 15.38 -16.26 38.52
CA LYS A 974 15.84 -16.38 39.90
C LYS A 974 16.99 -17.37 40.04
N LEU A 975 17.93 -17.04 40.94
CA LEU A 975 19.00 -17.92 41.38
C LEU A 975 18.43 -19.09 42.17
N VAL A 976 18.97 -20.27 41.92
CA VAL A 976 18.61 -21.52 42.59
C VAL A 976 19.77 -22.02 43.45
N LEU A 977 19.47 -22.42 44.69
CA LEU A 977 20.45 -22.99 45.60
C LEU A 977 21.08 -24.26 45.00
N ASP A 978 22.39 -24.43 45.19
CA ASP A 978 23.20 -25.55 44.70
C ASP A 978 23.28 -25.70 43.17
N THR A 979 22.58 -24.86 42.41
CA THR A 979 22.70 -24.73 40.94
C THR A 979 23.48 -23.47 40.57
N ASP A 980 23.15 -22.34 41.21
CA ASP A 980 23.78 -21.05 40.93
C ASP A 980 24.73 -20.60 42.04
N VAL A 981 24.31 -20.77 43.30
CA VAL A 981 25.10 -20.42 44.48
C VAL A 981 24.96 -21.48 45.58
N THR A 982 26.01 -21.66 46.38
CA THR A 982 25.96 -22.40 47.64
C THR A 982 26.06 -21.43 48.82
N ILE A 983 25.29 -21.68 49.88
CA ILE A 983 25.22 -20.79 51.06
C ILE A 983 25.47 -21.63 52.30
N THR A 984 26.54 -21.35 53.05
CA THR A 984 26.90 -22.05 54.30
C THR A 984 26.79 -21.11 55.49
N ILE A 985 26.05 -21.50 56.54
CA ILE A 985 25.82 -20.68 57.73
C ILE A 985 26.45 -21.34 58.96
N ASN A 986 27.42 -20.66 59.56
CA ASN A 986 28.03 -21.01 60.85
C ASN A 986 27.50 -20.03 61.91
N LEU A 987 26.72 -20.52 62.87
CA LEU A 987 26.09 -19.68 63.89
C LEU A 987 27.12 -19.02 64.83
N ALA A 988 26.79 -17.82 65.31
CA ALA A 988 27.54 -17.14 66.36
C ALA A 988 27.34 -17.84 67.71
N THR A 989 28.39 -17.91 68.52
CA THR A 989 28.34 -18.39 69.90
C THR A 989 28.69 -17.26 70.87
N GLU A 990 28.53 -17.51 72.16
CA GLU A 990 28.96 -16.56 73.20
C GLU A 990 30.46 -16.26 73.03
N GLY A 991 30.79 -14.98 72.84
CA GLY A 991 32.17 -14.52 72.63
C GLY A 991 32.79 -14.79 71.24
N GLN A 992 32.08 -15.42 70.30
CA GLN A 992 32.57 -15.68 68.93
C GLN A 992 31.52 -15.38 67.86
N ALA A 993 31.88 -14.55 66.87
CA ALA A 993 31.00 -14.19 65.76
C ALA A 993 30.74 -15.40 64.85
N GLY A 994 29.53 -15.47 64.30
CA GLY A 994 29.17 -16.44 63.27
C GLY A 994 29.52 -15.92 61.88
N LYS A 995 29.30 -16.74 60.87
CA LYS A 995 29.69 -16.46 59.49
C LYS A 995 28.73 -17.10 58.48
N ILE A 996 28.32 -16.34 57.49
CA ILE A 996 27.62 -16.83 56.29
C ILE A 996 28.61 -16.75 55.12
N THR A 997 28.82 -17.86 54.42
CA THR A 997 29.64 -17.92 53.20
C THR A 997 28.76 -18.20 52.00
N ILE A 998 28.81 -17.35 50.98
CA ILE A 998 28.13 -17.50 49.69
C ILE A 998 29.19 -17.77 48.64
N ALA A 999 29.06 -18.86 47.89
CA ALA A 999 29.97 -19.22 46.80
C ALA A 999 29.20 -19.49 45.52
N VAL A 1000 29.78 -19.15 44.37
CA VAL A 1000 29.20 -19.49 43.06
C VAL A 1000 29.39 -20.98 42.80
N VAL A 1001 28.37 -21.64 42.26
CA VAL A 1001 28.46 -23.03 41.80
C VAL A 1001 29.17 -23.07 40.44
N ASP A 1002 30.18 -23.93 40.31
CA ASP A 1002 30.88 -24.16 39.05
C ASP A 1002 29.89 -24.56 37.95
N GLY A 1003 29.83 -23.78 36.88
CA GLY A 1003 28.89 -23.99 35.77
C GLY A 1003 27.62 -23.14 35.82
N SER A 1004 27.41 -22.31 36.85
CA SER A 1004 26.27 -21.37 36.86
C SER A 1004 26.28 -20.48 35.61
N THR A 1005 25.12 -20.36 34.97
CA THR A 1005 24.89 -19.49 33.81
C THR A 1005 24.40 -18.10 34.22
N LYS A 1006 24.03 -17.90 35.50
CA LYS A 1006 23.40 -16.68 36.01
C LYS A 1006 24.33 -15.81 36.84
N VAL A 1007 25.31 -16.38 37.56
CA VAL A 1007 26.22 -15.64 38.45
C VAL A 1007 27.69 -16.01 38.27
N LYS A 1008 28.57 -15.10 38.68
CA LYS A 1008 30.04 -15.27 38.72
C LYS A 1008 30.63 -14.56 39.94
N GLY A 1009 31.91 -14.80 40.23
CA GLY A 1009 32.64 -14.09 41.28
C GLY A 1009 33.28 -14.98 42.34
N THR A 1010 33.95 -14.35 43.32
CA THR A 1010 34.60 -15.04 44.44
C THR A 1010 33.68 -15.14 45.66
N ASN A 1011 33.99 -16.07 46.57
CA ASN A 1011 33.23 -16.27 47.80
C ASN A 1011 33.04 -14.98 48.60
N VAL A 1012 31.80 -14.75 49.03
CA VAL A 1012 31.41 -13.65 49.90
C VAL A 1012 31.25 -14.18 51.32
N GLU A 1013 31.74 -13.42 52.29
CA GLU A 1013 31.65 -13.79 53.71
C GLU A 1013 30.98 -12.67 54.51
N LEU A 1014 29.85 -12.98 55.14
CA LEU A 1014 29.08 -12.05 55.96
C LEU A 1014 29.18 -12.46 57.43
N THR A 1015 29.38 -11.50 58.33
CA THR A 1015 29.61 -11.76 59.75
C THR A 1015 28.30 -11.71 60.55
N ILE A 1016 28.00 -12.76 61.31
CA ILE A 1016 26.91 -12.76 62.30
C ILE A 1016 27.46 -12.22 63.62
N PRO A 1017 26.87 -11.17 64.23
CA PRO A 1017 27.37 -10.60 65.47
C PRO A 1017 27.47 -11.62 66.61
N THR A 1018 28.47 -11.47 67.48
CA THR A 1018 28.65 -12.30 68.70
C THR A 1018 27.43 -12.21 69.61
N LEU A 1019 26.98 -13.34 70.17
CA LEU A 1019 25.94 -13.32 71.19
C LEU A 1019 26.48 -12.68 72.48
N ALA A 1020 25.71 -11.76 73.07
CA ALA A 1020 26.02 -11.16 74.35
C ALA A 1020 25.77 -12.14 75.50
N GLU A 1021 26.58 -12.04 76.57
CA GLU A 1021 26.52 -12.91 77.74
C GLU A 1021 25.08 -12.97 78.32
N GLY A 1022 24.46 -14.15 78.30
CA GLY A 1022 23.12 -14.39 78.87
C GLY A 1022 21.92 -14.57 77.92
N GLN A 1023 22.09 -14.57 76.59
CA GLN A 1023 21.01 -14.87 75.63
C GLN A 1023 21.02 -16.34 75.18
N LEU A 1024 20.64 -17.28 76.04
CA LEU A 1024 20.61 -18.72 75.71
C LEU A 1024 19.21 -19.38 75.68
N PHE A 1025 18.11 -18.62 75.85
CA PHE A 1025 16.77 -19.23 75.87
C PHE A 1025 15.71 -18.41 75.16
N ALA A 1026 15.55 -18.66 73.85
CA ALA A 1026 14.29 -18.43 73.14
C ALA A 1026 14.17 -19.42 71.97
N PHE A 1027 13.82 -20.67 72.27
CA PHE A 1027 13.33 -21.59 71.25
C PHE A 1027 11.93 -21.15 70.82
N ASN A 1028 11.78 -20.66 69.59
CA ASN A 1028 10.49 -20.39 68.98
C ASN A 1028 9.96 -21.67 68.32
N LEU A 1029 9.06 -22.38 69.02
CA LEU A 1029 8.29 -23.48 68.46
C LEU A 1029 7.15 -22.92 67.60
N SER A 1030 7.42 -22.63 66.33
CA SER A 1030 6.36 -22.44 65.33
C SER A 1030 6.61 -23.35 64.13
N ASN A 1031 6.42 -24.65 64.32
CA ASN A 1031 6.45 -25.61 63.21
C ASN A 1031 5.02 -25.75 62.65
N LYS A 1032 4.77 -25.15 61.48
CA LYS A 1032 3.47 -25.16 60.79
C LYS A 1032 3.40 -26.30 59.77
N TYR A 1033 3.75 -27.53 60.11
CA TYR A 1033 3.49 -28.70 59.25
C TYR A 1033 3.27 -29.96 60.08
N PHE A 1034 2.04 -30.07 60.61
CA PHE A 1034 1.39 -31.35 60.91
C PHE A 1034 0.15 -31.40 60.02
N ASN A 1035 0.24 -32.18 58.93
CA ASN A 1035 -0.81 -33.06 58.38
C ASN A 1035 -0.24 -33.89 57.25
#